data_AF-A0AAN7TUB6-F1
#
_entry.id   AF-A0AAN7TUB6-F1
#
_cell.length_a   1.000
_cell.length_b   1.000
_cell.length_c   1.000
_cell.angle_alpha   90.00
_cell.angle_beta   90.00
_cell.angle_gamma   90.00
#
_symmetry.space_group_name_H-M   'P 1'
#
loop_
_entity.id
_entity.type
_entity.pdbx_description
1 polymer ?
#
loop_
_entity_poly.entity_id
_entity_poly.type
_entity_poly.pdbx_seq_one_letter_code
_entity_poly.pdbx_strand_id
1 'polypeptide(L)'
;MIELVHKESQWEILSQLGTGSFGRVVKAKKINCDGTGIIIDICAIKIIKKSVFTKNEIEILKQLDHPLIVKYYGYGVGENDDNIYIYMEYIDGYPISSILKKQPKNHFPEDIISKIVIDLAFILSYIHGDERKIIHRDLKCDNIMLVNDNSHSCEANCSINGGSAKPLNNQLIESCVCNLNGSGTDENCKSCKLNSRPIREIQSSCESCGSDLDEASTSSLPNTTKSTTCRLINCIYSVSKKIKLIDFGLSKGCDGDSKYYSLVGTSTHMPPEVALRNNTACRKSDIWSLGCTIIEMAGGNLFEKDIHGKPKIPDHLSSSCKNFIQRCLTIDPTHRDDIINLISHNFIDRNRVNEEVKVDSKSKIQFDDEFNEVILSGDLDGVTEVVFGFDFNQPIIPGTMSSVKKIEFGGSFNRELLVDSLPSAISITFGARFNNGNKPLVVGAIPSTCQYLTFGWTFNQTIHPRCLPDSLKQLIFLEGGNFNRILEVGSIPRSVTTLILGDYDQKIEKGVLPNSLTTLELGGEFNYPLEGCIPESVTSLSLGYRFNQPLTNNCIPPCCKILKFGLYFNQDLSPGILPQSIETLMLGYYFNKELVEGSLPSSITTLLYEHRDYPKKVHADFYELTNLSKDLDQNEIVPLTPESLPESITKLTIGKNQNHIIAFNCLPPDLQSLKYHGGFSRALIPRDLPSSITSVKLYNYNYEIKKTSFPKSVTSLQLGSRFQKFIQIQSLSNLHQNMRDLKIYIHDDELDIYNLEDIIPQTITSLIINGENIDLPIGVEK
;
A
#
# COMPACT_ATOMS: atom_id res chain seq x y z
N MET A 1 2.35 -11.08 32.71
CA MET A 1 2.45 -9.63 32.40
C MET A 1 2.92 -8.92 33.65
N ILE A 2 4.01 -8.16 33.55
CA ILE A 2 4.53 -7.36 34.65
C ILE A 2 3.58 -6.17 34.82
N GLU A 3 2.88 -6.08 35.96
CA GLU A 3 2.10 -4.89 36.31
C GLU A 3 3.08 -3.71 36.41
N LEU A 4 3.07 -2.80 35.42
CA LEU A 4 3.72 -1.51 35.54
C LEU A 4 2.87 -0.64 36.47
N VAL A 5 3.04 -0.83 37.78
CA VAL A 5 2.43 0.02 38.79
C VAL A 5 3.13 1.38 38.74
N HIS A 6 2.45 2.38 38.19
CA HIS A 6 2.97 3.74 38.18
C HIS A 6 2.84 4.36 39.59
N LYS A 7 3.91 5.01 40.07
CA LYS A 7 3.89 5.75 41.33
C LYS A 7 3.36 7.17 41.10
N GLU A 8 2.53 7.66 42.02
CA GLU A 8 1.98 9.03 42.01
C GLU A 8 3.08 10.10 41.85
N SER A 9 4.24 9.87 42.48
CA SER A 9 5.41 10.77 42.44
C SER A 9 6.04 10.99 41.05
N GLN A 10 5.63 10.26 40.01
CA GLN A 10 6.15 10.40 38.63
C GLN A 10 5.29 11.33 37.74
N TRP A 11 4.18 11.84 38.28
CA TRP A 11 3.18 12.59 37.51
C TRP A 11 2.90 13.94 38.16
N GLU A 12 3.02 15.02 37.40
CA GLU A 12 2.61 16.36 37.84
C GLU A 12 1.23 16.68 37.29
N ILE A 13 0.29 16.97 38.19
CA ILE A 13 -1.08 17.37 37.86
C ILE A 13 -1.07 18.80 37.31
N LEU A 14 -1.59 18.99 36.11
CA LEU A 14 -1.65 20.28 35.42
C LEU A 14 -2.99 20.99 35.64
N SER A 15 -4.09 20.30 35.39
CA SER A 15 -5.43 20.88 35.49
C SER A 15 -6.51 19.82 35.71
N GLN A 16 -7.66 20.24 36.23
CA GLN A 16 -8.83 19.37 36.34
C GLN A 16 -9.60 19.37 35.02
N LEU A 17 -9.88 18.18 34.48
CA LEU A 17 -10.62 18.00 33.24
C LEU A 17 -12.12 17.79 33.50
N GLY A 18 -12.47 17.11 34.60
CA GLY A 18 -13.86 16.86 34.95
C GLY A 18 -14.04 16.20 36.31
N THR A 19 -15.30 16.15 36.76
CA THR A 19 -15.72 15.49 38.01
C THR A 19 -16.94 14.64 37.73
N GLY A 20 -16.88 13.36 38.10
CA GLY A 20 -17.98 12.41 37.97
C GLY A 20 -18.40 11.83 39.33
N SER A 21 -19.40 10.94 39.30
CA SER A 21 -19.99 10.32 40.48
C SER A 21 -19.00 9.48 41.30
N PHE A 22 -17.96 8.96 40.65
CA PHE A 22 -17.00 8.02 41.23
C PHE A 22 -15.60 8.60 41.43
N GLY A 23 -15.36 9.85 41.03
CA GLY A 23 -14.02 10.45 41.10
C GLY A 23 -13.86 11.70 40.24
N ARG A 24 -12.63 12.21 40.20
CA ARG A 24 -12.25 13.35 39.35
C ARG A 24 -11.24 12.91 38.29
N VAL A 25 -11.25 13.57 37.15
CA VAL A 25 -10.29 13.36 36.06
C VAL A 25 -9.40 14.60 35.94
N VAL A 26 -8.09 14.39 35.89
CA VAL A 26 -7.09 15.45 35.77
C VAL A 26 -6.19 15.22 34.57
N LYS A 27 -5.68 16.30 33.98
CA LYS A 27 -4.59 16.27 33.01
C LYS A 27 -3.29 16.25 33.79
N ALA A 28 -2.38 15.35 33.45
CA ALA A 28 -1.08 15.24 34.11
C ALA A 28 0.05 15.03 33.08
N LYS A 29 1.24 15.51 33.41
CA LYS A 29 2.46 15.25 32.63
C LYS A 29 3.36 14.26 33.38
N LYS A 30 3.99 13.36 32.62
CA LYS A 30 5.01 12.44 33.13
C LYS A 30 6.35 13.16 33.18
N ILE A 31 7.00 13.14 34.34
CA ILE A 31 8.31 13.76 34.53
C ILE A 31 9.38 12.68 34.64
N ASN A 32 10.53 12.93 34.02
CA ASN A 32 11.68 12.06 34.16
C ASN A 32 12.16 11.96 35.62
N CYS A 33 12.45 10.74 36.08
CA CYS A 33 12.80 10.44 37.46
C CYS A 33 14.24 10.84 37.84
N ASP A 34 15.03 11.33 36.88
CA ASP A 34 16.41 11.80 37.04
C ASP A 34 16.53 13.26 37.52
N GLY A 35 15.39 13.92 37.79
CA GLY A 35 15.37 15.30 38.29
C GLY A 35 15.58 16.38 37.23
N THR A 36 15.62 16.02 35.94
CA THR A 36 15.86 16.96 34.82
C THR A 36 14.65 17.81 34.44
N GLY A 37 13.44 17.43 34.87
CA GLY A 37 12.20 18.15 34.55
C GLY A 37 11.69 17.98 33.12
N ILE A 38 12.28 17.08 32.32
CA ILE A 38 11.87 16.80 30.93
C ILE A 38 10.51 16.09 30.91
N ILE A 39 9.61 16.58 30.05
CA ILE A 39 8.28 15.98 29.80
C ILE A 39 8.45 14.77 28.89
N ILE A 40 7.99 13.60 29.33
CA ILE A 40 8.07 12.36 28.55
C ILE A 40 6.71 12.03 27.91
N ASP A 41 5.60 12.40 28.55
CA ASP A 41 4.25 12.06 28.10
C ASP A 41 3.17 12.93 28.77
N ILE A 42 1.97 13.02 28.18
CA ILE A 42 0.76 13.67 28.74
C ILE A 42 -0.37 12.64 28.82
N CYS A 43 -1.00 12.51 29.99
CA CYS A 43 -2.11 11.59 30.20
C CYS A 43 -3.31 12.23 30.90
N ALA A 44 -4.46 11.56 30.78
CA ALA A 44 -5.61 11.78 31.64
C ALA A 44 -5.56 10.77 32.79
N ILE A 45 -5.69 11.26 34.02
CA ILE A 45 -5.70 10.42 35.22
C ILE A 45 -7.07 10.52 35.88
N LYS A 46 -7.77 9.38 35.98
CA LYS A 46 -9.01 9.26 36.76
C LYS A 46 -8.65 8.84 38.19
N ILE A 47 -8.96 9.71 39.15
CA ILE A 47 -8.68 9.54 40.58
C ILE A 47 -9.96 9.11 41.27
N ILE A 48 -9.94 7.92 41.84
CA ILE A 48 -11.10 7.25 42.47
C ILE A 48 -10.75 6.95 43.92
N LYS A 49 -11.65 7.23 44.87
CA LYS A 49 -11.44 6.82 46.26
C LYS A 49 -11.44 5.29 46.36
N LYS A 50 -10.45 4.71 47.05
CA LYS A 50 -10.34 3.25 47.20
C LYS A 50 -11.60 2.61 47.80
N SER A 51 -12.33 3.33 48.66
CA SER A 51 -13.59 2.88 49.26
C SER A 51 -14.74 2.65 48.29
N VAL A 52 -14.70 3.25 47.09
CA VAL A 52 -15.73 3.08 46.04
C VAL A 52 -15.19 2.42 44.77
N PHE A 53 -13.90 2.07 44.76
CA PHE A 53 -13.23 1.49 43.60
C PHE A 53 -13.66 0.02 43.38
N THR A 54 -13.93 -0.33 42.13
CA THR A 54 -14.09 -1.72 41.69
C THR A 54 -13.09 -2.01 40.58
N LYS A 55 -12.46 -3.18 40.59
CA LYS A 55 -11.49 -3.57 39.54
C LYS A 55 -12.13 -3.72 38.15
N ASN A 56 -13.45 -3.73 38.07
CA ASN A 56 -14.20 -4.02 36.86
C ASN A 56 -13.90 -3.05 35.69
N GLU A 57 -13.78 -1.74 35.95
CA GLU A 57 -13.43 -0.77 34.91
C GLU A 57 -12.04 -1.04 34.32
N ILE A 58 -11.06 -1.36 35.18
CA ILE A 58 -9.69 -1.67 34.77
C ILE A 58 -9.64 -2.97 33.96
N GLU A 59 -10.29 -4.03 34.44
CA GLU A 59 -10.28 -5.32 33.75
C GLU A 59 -10.95 -5.23 32.38
N ILE A 60 -11.98 -4.41 32.23
CA ILE A 60 -12.61 -4.12 30.93
C ILE A 60 -11.65 -3.32 30.06
N LEU A 61 -11.12 -2.19 30.55
CA LEU A 61 -10.23 -1.32 29.78
C LEU A 61 -8.96 -2.04 29.28
N LYS A 62 -8.42 -3.00 30.03
CA LYS A 62 -7.27 -3.83 29.60
C LYS A 62 -7.57 -4.67 28.34
N GLN A 63 -8.83 -5.00 28.09
CA GLN A 63 -9.26 -5.85 26.97
C GLN A 63 -9.68 -5.05 25.74
N LEU A 64 -9.67 -3.71 25.85
CA LEU A 64 -10.11 -2.80 24.80
C LEU A 64 -8.91 -2.17 24.12
N ASP A 65 -8.76 -2.46 22.83
CA ASP A 65 -7.82 -1.80 21.92
C ASP A 65 -8.58 -1.46 20.63
N HIS A 66 -9.07 -0.22 20.56
CA HIS A 66 -9.87 0.27 19.45
C HIS A 66 -9.63 1.79 19.26
N PRO A 67 -9.45 2.29 18.03
CA PRO A 67 -9.05 3.68 17.78
C PRO A 67 -10.08 4.72 18.28
N LEU A 68 -11.37 4.37 18.32
CA LEU A 68 -12.46 5.23 18.80
C LEU A 68 -12.80 5.03 20.28
N ILE A 69 -12.01 4.25 21.02
CA ILE A 69 -12.14 4.09 22.48
C ILE A 69 -10.90 4.71 23.14
N VAL A 70 -11.06 5.29 24.32
CA VAL A 70 -9.93 5.81 25.11
C VAL A 70 -8.92 4.71 25.46
N LYS A 71 -7.64 4.92 25.15
CA LYS A 71 -6.60 3.93 25.45
C LYS A 71 -6.25 3.89 26.93
N TYR A 72 -6.08 2.69 27.47
CA TYR A 72 -5.65 2.44 28.84
C TYR A 72 -4.13 2.26 28.91
N TYR A 73 -3.48 2.94 29.86
CA TYR A 73 -2.03 2.86 30.05
C TYR A 73 -1.63 2.12 31.32
N GLY A 74 -2.46 2.12 32.37
CA GLY A 74 -2.16 1.43 33.61
C GLY A 74 -2.97 1.95 34.79
N TYR A 75 -2.64 1.47 35.99
CA TYR A 75 -3.18 2.03 37.23
C TYR A 75 -2.13 2.10 38.34
N GLY A 76 -2.39 2.93 39.34
CA GLY A 76 -1.54 3.15 40.50
C GLY A 76 -2.37 3.34 41.77
N VAL A 77 -1.69 3.24 42.91
CA VAL A 77 -2.27 3.46 44.23
C VAL A 77 -1.55 4.65 44.85
N GLY A 78 -2.30 5.58 45.43
CA GLY A 78 -1.74 6.80 46.03
C GLY A 78 -0.86 6.50 47.24
N GLU A 79 0.00 7.46 47.60
CA GLU A 79 1.00 7.28 48.68
C GLU A 79 0.38 6.94 50.05
N ASN A 80 -0.84 7.44 50.31
CA ASN A 80 -1.60 7.18 51.54
C ASN A 80 -2.60 6.01 51.41
N ASP A 81 -2.58 5.26 50.30
CA ASP A 81 -3.49 4.13 50.00
C ASP A 81 -5.00 4.49 49.95
N ASP A 82 -5.34 5.78 49.96
CA ASP A 82 -6.74 6.23 49.96
C ASP A 82 -7.37 6.32 48.56
N ASN A 83 -6.55 6.38 47.51
CA ASN A 83 -7.00 6.61 46.13
C ASN A 83 -6.36 5.63 45.14
N ILE A 84 -7.13 5.30 44.10
CA ILE A 84 -6.72 4.58 42.90
C ILE A 84 -6.64 5.57 41.74
N TYR A 85 -5.58 5.47 40.96
CA TYR A 85 -5.26 6.32 39.81
C TYR A 85 -5.30 5.45 38.57
N ILE A 86 -6.18 5.76 37.62
CA ILE A 86 -6.27 5.06 36.33
C ILE A 86 -5.68 5.99 35.28
N TYR A 87 -4.61 5.55 34.63
CA TYR A 87 -3.88 6.30 33.60
C TYR A 87 -4.42 5.95 32.22
N MET A 88 -4.83 6.96 31.47
CA MET A 88 -5.46 6.82 30.15
C MET A 88 -4.93 7.85 29.17
N GLU A 89 -5.17 7.60 27.89
CA GLU A 89 -4.99 8.57 26.82
C GLU A 89 -5.63 9.91 27.18
N TYR A 90 -4.85 10.98 27.09
CA TYR A 90 -5.39 12.33 27.13
C TYR A 90 -6.01 12.67 25.78
N ILE A 91 -7.31 12.93 25.76
CA ILE A 91 -8.02 13.36 24.56
C ILE A 91 -8.05 14.89 24.54
N ASP A 92 -7.30 15.49 23.62
CA ASP A 92 -7.38 16.93 23.37
C ASP A 92 -8.66 17.24 22.58
N GLY A 93 -9.71 17.67 23.27
CA GLY A 93 -11.04 17.78 22.70
C GLY A 93 -12.10 18.19 23.70
N TYR A 94 -13.36 18.13 23.27
CA TYR A 94 -14.52 18.47 24.11
C TYR A 94 -15.59 17.38 24.08
N PRO A 95 -16.31 17.14 25.19
CA PRO A 95 -17.51 16.32 25.18
C PRO A 95 -18.55 16.93 24.23
N ILE A 96 -19.22 16.07 23.47
CA ILE A 96 -20.22 16.49 22.50
C ILE A 96 -21.39 17.22 23.19
N SER A 97 -21.73 16.86 24.44
CA SER A 97 -22.72 17.59 25.25
C SER A 97 -22.38 19.09 25.44
N SER A 98 -21.09 19.41 25.58
CA SER A 98 -20.61 20.79 25.73
C SER A 98 -20.69 21.56 24.41
N ILE A 99 -20.51 20.88 23.28
CA ILE A 99 -20.64 21.46 21.94
C ILE A 99 -22.12 21.68 21.61
N LEU A 100 -23.00 20.75 21.99
CA LEU A 100 -24.44 20.82 21.78
C LEU A 100 -25.06 22.05 22.46
N LYS A 101 -24.69 22.32 23.71
CA LYS A 101 -25.13 23.50 24.48
C LYS A 101 -24.73 24.83 23.85
N LYS A 102 -23.71 24.83 22.98
CA LYS A 102 -23.24 26.02 22.25
C LYS A 102 -23.92 26.19 20.89
N GLN A 103 -24.76 25.25 20.45
CA GLN A 103 -25.49 25.38 19.19
C GLN A 103 -26.66 26.35 19.34
N PRO A 104 -26.94 27.21 18.33
CA PRO A 104 -28.01 28.22 18.42
C PRO A 104 -29.41 27.66 18.66
N LYS A 105 -29.64 26.42 18.24
CA LYS A 105 -30.91 25.71 18.38
C LYS A 105 -30.82 24.51 19.33
N ASN A 106 -29.70 24.36 20.05
CA ASN A 106 -29.40 23.21 20.91
C ASN A 106 -29.58 21.85 20.23
N HIS A 107 -29.36 21.76 18.92
CA HIS A 107 -29.39 20.50 18.16
C HIS A 107 -28.30 20.50 17.07
N PHE A 108 -27.86 19.32 16.66
CA PHE A 108 -26.96 19.14 15.53
C PHE A 108 -27.73 18.92 14.21
N PRO A 109 -27.08 19.18 13.07
CA PRO A 109 -27.55 18.72 11.77
C PRO A 109 -27.60 17.19 11.68
N GLU A 110 -28.60 16.63 10.97
CA GLU A 110 -28.79 15.18 10.85
C GLU A 110 -27.61 14.47 10.17
N ASP A 111 -26.90 15.13 9.26
CA ASP A 111 -25.67 14.59 8.68
C ASP A 111 -24.63 14.38 9.77
N ILE A 112 -24.35 15.38 10.61
CA ILE A 112 -23.41 15.23 11.73
C ILE A 112 -23.87 14.17 12.74
N ILE A 113 -25.17 14.07 13.00
CA ILE A 113 -25.73 13.03 13.87
C ILE A 113 -25.48 11.64 13.27
N SER A 114 -25.82 11.43 12.00
CA SER A 114 -25.52 10.17 11.29
C SER A 114 -24.03 9.87 11.36
N LYS A 115 -23.19 10.91 11.29
CA LYS A 115 -21.75 10.74 11.31
C LYS A 115 -21.21 10.18 12.63
N ILE A 116 -21.68 10.73 13.74
CA ILE A 116 -21.35 10.25 15.10
C ILE A 116 -21.94 8.86 15.33
N VAL A 117 -23.14 8.58 14.80
CA VAL A 117 -23.79 7.28 14.95
C VAL A 117 -23.00 6.17 14.25
N ILE A 118 -22.36 6.45 13.10
CA ILE A 118 -21.45 5.50 12.43
C ILE A 118 -20.29 5.10 13.35
N ASP A 119 -19.60 6.09 13.93
CA ASP A 119 -18.49 5.86 14.85
C ASP A 119 -18.92 5.03 16.09
N LEU A 120 -20.08 5.38 16.66
CA LEU A 120 -20.66 4.63 17.78
C LEU A 120 -21.05 3.20 17.38
N ALA A 121 -21.49 2.98 16.15
CA ALA A 121 -21.85 1.66 15.66
C ALA A 121 -20.63 0.73 15.57
N PHE A 122 -19.47 1.25 15.14
CA PHE A 122 -18.21 0.50 15.17
C PHE A 122 -17.81 0.11 16.60
N ILE A 123 -17.90 1.06 17.53
CA ILE A 123 -17.58 0.80 18.94
C ILE A 123 -18.51 -0.27 19.53
N LEU A 124 -19.82 -0.14 19.30
CA LEU A 124 -20.81 -1.10 19.81
C LEU A 124 -20.64 -2.48 19.19
N SER A 125 -20.36 -2.57 17.88
CA SER A 125 -20.06 -3.84 17.20
C SER A 125 -18.84 -4.52 17.83
N TYR A 126 -17.77 -3.76 18.07
CA TYR A 126 -16.53 -4.23 18.68
C TYR A 126 -16.73 -4.75 20.11
N ILE A 127 -17.38 -3.97 20.99
CA ILE A 127 -17.54 -4.37 22.40
C ILE A 127 -18.62 -5.44 22.58
N HIS A 128 -19.68 -5.43 21.76
CA HIS A 128 -20.74 -6.45 21.81
C HIS A 128 -20.33 -7.79 21.19
N GLY A 129 -19.31 -7.82 20.33
CA GLY A 129 -18.85 -9.01 19.63
C GLY A 129 -18.57 -10.22 20.54
N ASP A 130 -18.58 -11.41 19.96
CA ASP A 130 -18.56 -12.67 20.71
C ASP A 130 -17.24 -12.95 21.43
N GLU A 131 -16.16 -12.28 21.05
CA GLU A 131 -14.86 -12.35 21.74
C GLU A 131 -14.86 -11.61 23.08
N ARG A 132 -15.56 -10.46 23.16
CA ARG A 132 -15.49 -9.53 24.32
C ARG A 132 -16.73 -9.57 25.17
N LYS A 133 -17.90 -9.57 24.53
CA LYS A 133 -19.22 -9.60 25.17
C LYS A 133 -19.36 -8.52 26.26
N ILE A 134 -18.90 -7.30 26.00
CA ILE A 134 -18.96 -6.18 26.96
C ILE A 134 -20.20 -5.34 26.67
N ILE A 135 -20.90 -4.88 27.71
CA ILE A 135 -22.01 -3.91 27.63
C ILE A 135 -21.56 -2.61 28.29
N HIS A 136 -21.77 -1.46 27.66
CA HIS A 136 -21.30 -0.16 28.13
C HIS A 136 -22.14 0.42 29.29
N ARG A 137 -23.48 0.36 29.16
CA ARG A 137 -24.49 0.75 30.17
C ARG A 137 -24.59 2.25 30.53
N ASP A 138 -23.72 3.12 30.00
CA ASP A 138 -23.84 4.57 30.17
C ASP A 138 -23.53 5.38 28.89
N LEU A 139 -24.07 4.94 27.74
CA LEU A 139 -23.90 5.66 26.47
C LEU A 139 -24.73 6.95 26.46
N LYS A 140 -24.07 8.12 26.37
CA LYS A 140 -24.67 9.47 26.36
C LYS A 140 -23.71 10.52 25.79
N CYS A 141 -24.20 11.71 25.48
CA CYS A 141 -23.39 12.80 24.89
C CYS A 141 -22.21 13.29 25.76
N ASP A 142 -22.27 13.15 27.08
CA ASP A 142 -21.15 13.52 27.99
C ASP A 142 -19.97 12.54 27.90
N ASN A 143 -20.23 11.30 27.48
CA ASN A 143 -19.22 10.24 27.40
C ASN A 143 -18.63 10.10 25.99
N ILE A 144 -18.96 11.02 25.08
CA ILE A 144 -18.45 11.03 23.70
C ILE A 144 -17.61 12.30 23.52
N MET A 145 -16.31 12.14 23.30
CA MET A 145 -15.37 13.23 23.06
C MET A 145 -15.17 13.44 21.55
N LEU A 146 -15.13 14.70 21.12
CA LEU A 146 -14.70 15.09 19.78
C LEU A 146 -13.24 15.56 19.84
N VAL A 147 -12.35 14.98 19.01
CA VAL A 147 -10.88 15.15 19.08
C VAL A 147 -10.41 16.33 18.21
N ASN A 148 -9.51 17.18 18.68
CA ASN A 148 -8.91 18.22 17.83
C ASN A 148 -7.70 17.68 17.05
N ASP A 149 -7.73 17.66 15.72
CA ASP A 149 -6.56 17.31 14.90
C ASP A 149 -5.60 18.52 14.83
N ASN A 150 -4.71 18.63 15.82
CA ASN A 150 -3.49 19.42 15.72
C ASN A 150 -2.29 18.51 16.08
N SER A 151 -1.56 18.08 15.04
CA SER A 151 -0.18 17.54 15.09
C SER A 151 0.15 16.34 16.01
N HIS A 152 0.31 15.16 15.39
CA HIS A 152 1.34 14.19 15.76
C HIS A 152 2.17 13.83 14.51
N SER A 153 2.98 14.79 14.05
CA SER A 153 4.01 14.56 13.03
C SER A 153 5.23 15.45 13.27
N CYS A 154 5.75 15.51 14.50
CA CYS A 154 7.11 16.00 14.80
C CYS A 154 7.32 16.06 16.32
N GLU A 155 7.97 15.05 16.90
CA GLU A 155 8.84 15.21 18.08
C GLU A 155 9.65 13.91 18.30
N ALA A 156 10.42 13.53 17.28
CA ALA A 156 11.62 12.72 17.44
C ALA A 156 12.61 13.17 16.37
N ASN A 157 13.81 13.56 16.80
CA ASN A 157 14.94 14.09 16.03
C ASN A 157 14.89 15.58 15.69
N CYS A 158 15.22 16.41 16.69
CA CYS A 158 16.06 17.57 16.41
C CYS A 158 16.91 17.90 17.65
N SER A 159 18.19 17.57 17.59
CA SER A 159 19.21 18.15 18.44
C SER A 159 20.31 18.69 17.52
N ILE A 160 20.69 19.94 17.77
CA ILE A 160 21.87 20.66 17.28
C ILE A 160 21.70 21.39 15.92
N ASN A 161 21.16 22.61 15.94
CA ASN A 161 21.96 23.83 15.75
C ASN A 161 21.09 25.10 15.90
N GLY A 162 21.67 26.12 16.55
CA GLY A 162 20.98 27.30 17.04
C GLY A 162 20.34 28.20 15.98
N GLY A 163 19.15 28.70 16.30
CA GLY A 163 18.44 29.72 15.53
C GLY A 163 17.04 29.89 16.10
N SER A 164 16.81 30.95 16.87
CA SER A 164 15.55 31.29 17.52
C SER A 164 14.41 31.51 16.51
N ALA A 165 13.52 30.55 16.36
CA ALA A 165 12.22 30.71 15.71
C ALA A 165 11.12 30.82 16.78
N LYS A 166 10.41 31.94 16.79
CA LYS A 166 9.21 32.15 17.63
C LYS A 166 8.06 31.29 17.08
N PRO A 167 7.28 30.62 17.94
CA PRO A 167 6.11 29.86 17.48
C PRO A 167 5.01 30.80 16.97
N LEU A 168 4.46 30.45 15.80
CA LEU A 168 3.24 31.06 15.27
C LEU A 168 2.04 30.68 16.16
N ASN A 169 1.16 31.65 16.36
CA ASN A 169 0.25 31.75 17.49
C ASN A 169 -1.13 31.11 17.25
N ASN A 170 -1.74 30.66 18.36
CA ASN A 170 -3.07 30.02 18.55
C ASN A 170 -4.31 30.89 18.19
N GLN A 171 -4.21 31.87 17.29
CA GLN A 171 -5.24 32.91 17.13
C GLN A 171 -6.47 32.55 16.26
N LEU A 172 -6.44 31.47 15.47
CA LEU A 172 -7.53 31.16 14.52
C LEU A 172 -8.72 30.41 15.15
N ILE A 173 -8.54 29.71 16.28
CA ILE A 173 -9.63 28.96 16.93
C ILE A 173 -10.23 29.75 18.11
N GLU A 174 -9.40 30.46 18.89
CA GLU A 174 -9.91 31.32 19.98
C GLU A 174 -10.74 32.51 19.46
N SER A 175 -10.44 33.03 18.26
CA SER A 175 -11.20 34.14 17.67
C SER A 175 -12.60 33.76 17.17
N CYS A 176 -12.85 32.49 16.86
CA CYS A 176 -14.19 32.00 16.50
C CYS A 176 -15.10 31.79 17.72
N VAL A 177 -14.53 31.55 18.91
CA VAL A 177 -15.29 31.31 20.14
C VAL A 177 -15.60 32.62 20.88
N CYS A 178 -14.74 33.63 20.80
CA CYS A 178 -14.88 34.88 21.55
C CYS A 178 -15.87 35.93 20.95
N ASN A 179 -16.39 35.74 19.74
CA ASN A 179 -17.18 36.76 19.03
C ASN A 179 -18.71 36.68 19.19
N LEU A 180 -19.23 35.99 20.22
CA LEU A 180 -20.68 35.89 20.46
C LEU A 180 -21.15 36.31 21.88
N ASN A 181 -20.25 36.73 22.76
CA ASN A 181 -20.64 37.28 24.06
C ASN A 181 -20.82 38.80 23.98
N GLY A 182 -21.95 39.22 23.41
CA GLY A 182 -22.43 40.59 23.49
C GLY A 182 -23.55 40.72 24.52
N SER A 183 -23.23 40.73 25.81
CA SER A 183 -24.09 41.35 26.84
C SER A 183 -23.33 41.56 28.13
N GLY A 184 -23.30 42.80 28.62
CA GLY A 184 -22.97 43.11 30.01
C GLY A 184 -21.70 43.93 30.18
N THR A 185 -21.92 45.20 30.47
CA THR A 185 -20.98 46.19 31.00
C THR A 185 -20.19 45.64 32.19
N ASP A 186 -18.86 45.83 32.21
CA ASP A 186 -18.21 46.46 33.37
C ASP A 186 -16.77 46.84 33.10
N GLU A 187 -16.45 48.05 33.56
CA GLU A 187 -15.17 48.72 33.52
C GLU A 187 -14.18 48.07 34.49
N ASN A 188 -12.98 47.70 34.01
CA ASN A 188 -11.68 47.93 34.66
C ASN A 188 -10.62 46.94 34.18
N CYS A 189 -9.90 47.27 33.11
CA CYS A 189 -8.46 47.02 33.09
C CYS A 189 -7.76 47.97 32.11
N LYS A 190 -7.22 49.05 32.66
CA LYS A 190 -6.28 49.94 31.98
C LYS A 190 -4.90 49.31 32.02
N SER A 191 -4.35 48.91 30.88
CA SER A 191 -2.95 49.23 30.46
C SER A 191 -2.56 48.46 29.20
N CYS A 192 -2.63 49.15 28.06
CA CYS A 192 -1.58 49.27 27.04
C CYS A 192 -2.20 49.81 25.75
N LYS A 193 -2.23 51.13 25.65
CA LYS A 193 -2.41 51.86 24.38
C LYS A 193 -1.07 51.84 23.63
N LEU A 194 -1.10 51.56 22.33
CA LEU A 194 -0.51 52.42 21.30
C LEU A 194 -0.99 51.97 19.90
N ASN A 195 -1.86 52.82 19.31
CA ASN A 195 -2.01 53.23 17.91
C ASN A 195 -2.11 52.18 16.78
N SER A 196 -2.94 52.27 15.74
CA SER A 196 -4.18 52.96 15.35
C SER A 196 -4.41 52.54 13.87
N ARG A 197 -5.63 52.08 13.53
CA ARG A 197 -6.30 51.81 12.22
C ARG A 197 -5.68 52.37 10.89
N PRO A 198 -6.13 51.93 9.68
CA PRO A 198 -6.93 50.76 9.27
C PRO A 198 -6.36 49.96 8.06
N ILE A 199 -6.92 48.76 7.81
CA ILE A 199 -6.64 47.92 6.64
C ILE A 199 -7.55 48.32 5.46
N ARG A 200 -6.93 48.72 4.34
CA ARG A 200 -7.47 48.67 2.98
C ARG A 200 -6.44 47.92 2.12
N GLU A 201 -6.95 47.25 1.08
CA GLU A 201 -6.23 46.66 -0.05
C GLU A 201 -5.48 45.34 0.24
N ILE A 202 -6.07 44.22 -0.18
CA ILE A 202 -5.46 43.31 -1.17
C ILE A 202 -6.58 42.74 -2.04
N GLN A 203 -6.70 43.28 -3.25
CA GLN A 203 -7.27 42.63 -4.43
C GLN A 203 -6.27 42.88 -5.58
N SER A 204 -6.22 41.96 -6.54
CA SER A 204 -5.21 41.74 -7.61
C SER A 204 -4.05 40.83 -7.17
N SER A 205 -3.73 39.75 -7.88
CA SER A 205 -3.69 39.60 -9.33
C SER A 205 -3.98 38.16 -9.78
N CYS A 206 -4.98 38.02 -10.66
CA CYS A 206 -4.97 37.02 -11.73
C CYS A 206 -5.84 37.59 -12.85
N GLU A 207 -5.20 38.26 -13.82
CA GLU A 207 -5.83 38.65 -15.08
C GLU A 207 -4.93 38.19 -16.24
N SER A 208 -5.48 37.31 -17.06
CA SER A 208 -5.37 37.21 -18.52
C SER A 208 -6.16 35.94 -18.87
N CYS A 209 -7.25 35.95 -19.63
CA CYS A 209 -7.55 36.73 -20.83
C CYS A 209 -9.04 37.08 -20.90
N GLY A 210 -9.38 38.32 -21.25
CA GLY A 210 -10.61 38.63 -22.01
C GLY A 210 -10.45 38.10 -23.44
N SER A 211 -11.48 38.00 -24.27
CA SER A 211 -12.81 38.57 -24.28
C SER A 211 -13.66 37.74 -25.25
N ASP A 212 -14.95 37.57 -24.98
CA ASP A 212 -16.00 38.16 -25.80
C ASP A 212 -17.37 37.66 -25.33
N LEU A 213 -18.25 38.66 -25.22
CA LEU A 213 -19.64 38.62 -24.82
C LEU A 213 -20.47 37.90 -25.89
N ASP A 214 -21.52 37.17 -25.47
CA ASP A 214 -22.88 37.59 -25.80
C ASP A 214 -23.95 36.85 -24.98
N GLU A 215 -25.01 37.62 -24.71
CA GLU A 215 -26.10 37.42 -23.77
C GLU A 215 -27.07 36.30 -24.15
N ALA A 216 -27.60 35.59 -23.15
CA ALA A 216 -29.01 35.18 -23.15
C ALA A 216 -29.51 34.82 -21.73
N SER A 217 -30.31 35.74 -21.19
CA SER A 217 -31.57 35.52 -20.46
C SER A 217 -31.61 34.75 -19.13
N THR A 218 -31.62 35.55 -18.06
CA THR A 218 -32.70 35.65 -17.04
C THR A 218 -33.28 34.35 -16.44
N SER A 219 -33.07 34.12 -15.14
CA SER A 219 -34.04 34.53 -14.10
C SER A 219 -33.68 34.04 -12.68
N SER A 220 -33.72 35.01 -11.76
CA SER A 220 -33.99 34.90 -10.32
C SER A 220 -33.08 34.09 -9.39
N LEU A 221 -32.11 34.79 -8.79
CA LEU A 221 -31.86 34.67 -7.33
C LEU A 221 -33.04 35.31 -6.56
N PRO A 222 -33.31 34.89 -5.31
CA PRO A 222 -32.93 35.81 -4.24
C PRO A 222 -32.39 35.18 -2.94
N ASN A 223 -31.43 35.92 -2.37
CA ASN A 223 -31.22 36.19 -0.95
C ASN A 223 -30.55 35.12 -0.06
N THR A 224 -29.22 35.19 -0.12
CA THR A 224 -28.26 34.77 0.90
C THR A 224 -28.32 35.65 2.16
N THR A 225 -29.09 35.22 3.16
CA THR A 225 -28.89 35.57 4.57
C THR A 225 -29.28 34.37 5.45
N LYS A 226 -28.53 33.28 5.38
CA LYS A 226 -28.60 32.20 6.38
C LYS A 226 -27.22 31.81 6.89
N SER A 227 -26.98 32.28 8.11
CA SER A 227 -26.25 31.64 9.21
C SER A 227 -24.76 31.33 9.03
N THR A 228 -23.94 32.27 9.50
CA THR A 228 -22.54 32.06 9.90
C THR A 228 -22.39 30.98 10.99
N THR A 229 -23.48 30.50 11.58
CA THR A 229 -23.51 29.70 12.81
C THR A 229 -23.65 28.19 12.58
N CYS A 230 -24.21 27.73 11.46
CA CYS A 230 -24.13 26.30 11.04
C CYS A 230 -22.69 25.85 10.73
N ARG A 231 -21.72 26.77 10.65
CA ARG A 231 -20.32 26.45 10.36
C ARG A 231 -19.57 25.86 11.54
N LEU A 232 -19.97 26.08 12.81
CA LEU A 232 -19.11 25.70 13.93
C LEU A 232 -18.95 24.18 14.08
N ILE A 233 -20.03 23.42 14.20
CA ILE A 233 -19.90 21.96 14.28
C ILE A 233 -19.45 21.35 12.95
N ASN A 234 -19.89 21.90 11.81
CA ASN A 234 -19.41 21.43 10.51
C ASN A 234 -17.91 21.68 10.32
N CYS A 235 -17.36 22.80 10.81
CA CYS A 235 -15.91 23.06 10.82
C CYS A 235 -15.20 22.19 11.84
N ILE A 236 -15.66 22.12 13.10
CA ILE A 236 -14.98 21.32 14.13
C ILE A 236 -14.98 19.84 13.72
N TYR A 237 -16.10 19.33 13.23
CA TYR A 237 -16.19 17.95 12.76
C TYR A 237 -15.40 17.72 11.46
N SER A 238 -15.37 18.70 10.55
CA SER A 238 -14.53 18.65 9.33
C SER A 238 -13.03 18.65 9.64
N VAL A 239 -12.61 19.22 10.75
CA VAL A 239 -11.20 19.27 11.20
C VAL A 239 -10.86 18.05 12.07
N SER A 240 -11.75 17.65 12.97
CA SER A 240 -11.60 16.56 13.95
C SER A 240 -11.65 15.14 13.37
N LYS A 241 -12.48 14.94 12.33
CA LYS A 241 -12.81 13.67 11.65
C LYS A 241 -13.21 12.46 12.52
N LYS A 242 -13.05 12.43 13.85
CA LYS A 242 -13.31 11.24 14.69
C LYS A 242 -13.79 11.59 16.12
N ILE A 243 -14.65 10.73 16.67
CA ILE A 243 -15.01 10.72 18.10
C ILE A 243 -14.22 9.68 18.88
N LYS A 244 -14.15 9.85 20.21
CA LYS A 244 -13.70 8.81 21.15
C LYS A 244 -14.73 8.61 22.26
N LEU A 245 -15.13 7.37 22.49
CA LEU A 245 -15.96 6.99 23.64
C LEU A 245 -15.07 6.87 24.88
N ILE A 246 -15.51 7.54 25.95
CA ILE A 246 -14.87 7.56 27.26
C ILE A 246 -15.78 6.95 28.32
N ASP A 247 -15.19 6.60 29.47
CA ASP A 247 -15.86 6.18 30.70
C ASP A 247 -16.56 4.81 30.67
N PHE A 248 -15.78 3.75 30.93
CA PHE A 248 -16.25 2.37 31.07
C PHE A 248 -16.53 1.99 32.54
N GLY A 249 -16.67 2.98 33.43
CA GLY A 249 -16.85 2.76 34.87
C GLY A 249 -18.12 1.98 35.23
N LEU A 250 -19.12 2.04 34.37
CA LEU A 250 -20.35 1.26 34.50
C LEU A 250 -20.41 0.07 33.54
N SER A 251 -19.37 -0.25 32.77
CA SER A 251 -19.41 -1.37 31.81
C SER A 251 -19.40 -2.74 32.51
N LYS A 252 -19.77 -3.82 31.83
CA LYS A 252 -19.72 -5.20 32.38
C LYS A 252 -19.57 -6.26 31.29
N GLY A 253 -18.81 -7.33 31.58
CA GLY A 253 -18.77 -8.53 30.74
C GLY A 253 -20.07 -9.36 30.82
N CYS A 254 -20.44 -9.98 29.71
CA CYS A 254 -21.69 -10.71 29.52
C CYS A 254 -21.39 -12.18 29.14
N ASP A 255 -21.32 -13.06 30.15
CA ASP A 255 -21.21 -14.51 29.96
C ASP A 255 -22.57 -15.13 29.62
N GLY A 256 -22.85 -15.27 28.32
CA GLY A 256 -24.09 -15.87 27.80
C GLY A 256 -25.36 -15.04 28.07
N ASP A 257 -26.54 -15.56 27.69
CA ASP A 257 -27.87 -14.95 27.87
C ASP A 257 -28.28 -14.69 29.35
N SER A 258 -27.32 -14.66 30.27
CA SER A 258 -27.51 -14.40 31.68
C SER A 258 -27.86 -12.91 31.91
N LYS A 259 -29.01 -12.71 32.54
CA LYS A 259 -29.60 -11.42 32.90
C LYS A 259 -28.83 -10.79 34.08
N TYR A 260 -28.23 -9.61 33.89
CA TYR A 260 -27.45 -8.94 34.94
C TYR A 260 -28.26 -7.89 35.70
N TYR A 261 -28.43 -8.09 37.00
CA TYR A 261 -29.16 -7.21 37.92
C TYR A 261 -28.31 -6.02 38.39
N SER A 262 -28.53 -4.81 37.88
CA SER A 262 -28.03 -3.57 38.50
C SER A 262 -28.70 -2.31 37.94
N LEU A 263 -29.31 -1.49 38.81
CA LEU A 263 -29.87 -0.18 38.46
C LEU A 263 -28.73 0.86 38.34
N VAL A 264 -28.00 0.84 37.22
CA VAL A 264 -26.89 1.76 36.94
C VAL A 264 -27.06 2.38 35.55
N GLY A 265 -26.51 3.58 35.37
CA GLY A 265 -26.61 4.37 34.14
C GLY A 265 -27.43 5.64 34.33
N THR A 266 -27.37 6.54 33.35
CA THR A 266 -28.09 7.82 33.38
C THR A 266 -29.60 7.59 33.23
N SER A 267 -30.41 8.07 34.18
CA SER A 267 -31.85 7.74 34.28
C SER A 267 -32.67 8.09 33.03
N THR A 268 -32.28 9.14 32.30
CA THR A 268 -32.92 9.57 31.05
C THR A 268 -32.62 8.66 29.85
N HIS A 269 -31.50 7.93 29.89
CA HIS A 269 -31.01 7.04 28.82
C HIS A 269 -31.21 5.56 29.17
N MET A 270 -31.77 5.28 30.35
CA MET A 270 -32.00 3.95 30.86
C MET A 270 -33.16 3.27 30.12
N PRO A 271 -32.99 2.02 29.65
CA PRO A 271 -34.04 1.29 28.94
C PRO A 271 -35.10 0.71 29.88
N PRO A 272 -36.32 0.44 29.37
CA PRO A 272 -37.44 -0.04 30.18
C PRO A 272 -37.18 -1.39 30.85
N GLU A 273 -36.40 -2.29 30.23
CA GLU A 273 -36.01 -3.56 30.86
C GLU A 273 -35.04 -3.38 32.04
N VAL A 274 -34.36 -2.24 32.14
CA VAL A 274 -33.53 -1.92 33.32
C VAL A 274 -34.36 -1.13 34.34
N ALA A 275 -35.25 -0.24 33.89
CA ALA A 275 -36.03 0.64 34.77
C ALA A 275 -37.28 -0.02 35.41
N LEU A 276 -37.95 -0.97 34.72
CA LEU A 276 -39.28 -1.47 35.10
C LEU A 276 -39.37 -2.98 35.37
N ARG A 277 -38.42 -3.81 34.89
CA ARG A 277 -38.51 -5.28 34.96
C ARG A 277 -37.19 -5.94 35.37
N ASN A 278 -37.12 -6.50 36.57
CA ASN A 278 -36.05 -7.41 37.02
C ASN A 278 -34.60 -6.91 36.83
N ASN A 279 -34.33 -5.62 36.59
CA ASN A 279 -32.99 -5.01 36.48
C ASN A 279 -32.04 -5.61 35.43
N THR A 280 -32.51 -6.17 34.30
CA THR A 280 -31.65 -7.00 33.43
C THR A 280 -31.08 -6.24 32.23
N ALA A 281 -29.84 -5.75 32.33
CA ALA A 281 -29.15 -5.12 31.21
C ALA A 281 -28.59 -6.17 30.22
N CYS A 282 -28.63 -5.87 28.91
CA CYS A 282 -28.09 -6.70 27.83
C CYS A 282 -27.46 -5.83 26.72
N ARG A 283 -26.86 -6.44 25.68
CA ARG A 283 -26.32 -5.72 24.51
C ARG A 283 -27.34 -4.74 23.89
N LYS A 284 -28.62 -5.15 23.85
CA LYS A 284 -29.74 -4.32 23.33
C LYS A 284 -30.07 -3.13 24.23
N SER A 285 -29.63 -3.12 25.47
CA SER A 285 -29.79 -1.98 26.38
C SER A 285 -28.95 -0.78 25.92
N ASP A 286 -27.73 -1.01 25.41
CA ASP A 286 -26.92 0.05 24.81
C ASP A 286 -27.56 0.63 23.53
N ILE A 287 -28.30 -0.19 22.78
CA ILE A 287 -29.02 0.27 21.58
C ILE A 287 -30.15 1.24 21.92
N TRP A 288 -30.84 1.01 23.04
CA TRP A 288 -31.81 1.98 23.54
C TRP A 288 -31.12 3.31 23.93
N SER A 289 -30.00 3.22 24.65
CA SER A 289 -29.22 4.41 25.04
C SER A 289 -28.66 5.15 23.81
N LEU A 290 -28.31 4.46 22.71
CA LEU A 290 -27.97 5.08 21.43
C LEU A 290 -29.17 5.88 20.88
N GLY A 291 -30.38 5.32 20.91
CA GLY A 291 -31.61 6.03 20.52
C GLY A 291 -31.84 7.30 21.34
N CYS A 292 -31.67 7.24 22.66
CA CYS A 292 -31.73 8.43 23.53
C CYS A 292 -30.63 9.45 23.21
N THR A 293 -29.41 8.99 22.93
CA THR A 293 -28.27 9.86 22.57
C THR A 293 -28.53 10.60 21.26
N ILE A 294 -29.16 9.95 20.28
CA ILE A 294 -29.57 10.60 19.02
C ILE A 294 -30.64 11.68 19.28
N ILE A 295 -31.63 11.40 20.13
CA ILE A 295 -32.65 12.38 20.51
C ILE A 295 -32.01 13.58 21.21
N GLU A 296 -31.06 13.33 22.12
CA GLU A 296 -30.30 14.38 22.81
C GLU A 296 -29.53 15.26 21.81
N MET A 297 -28.78 14.65 20.87
CA MET A 297 -28.08 15.39 19.81
C MET A 297 -29.03 16.17 18.89
N ALA A 298 -30.27 15.71 18.73
CA ALA A 298 -31.34 16.41 18.01
C ALA A 298 -32.05 17.48 18.85
N GLY A 299 -31.58 17.78 20.07
CA GLY A 299 -32.16 18.79 20.95
C GLY A 299 -33.48 18.37 21.59
N GLY A 300 -33.80 17.08 21.57
CA GLY A 300 -34.98 16.52 22.20
C GLY A 300 -34.87 16.44 23.72
N ASN A 301 -35.97 16.71 24.40
CA ASN A 301 -36.07 16.60 25.85
C ASN A 301 -36.41 15.15 26.25
N LEU A 302 -35.43 14.42 26.78
CA LEU A 302 -35.62 13.01 27.17
C LEU A 302 -36.61 12.80 28.33
N PHE A 303 -36.98 13.85 29.07
CA PHE A 303 -38.01 13.78 30.10
C PHE A 303 -39.44 13.78 29.52
N GLU A 304 -39.63 14.28 28.30
CA GLU A 304 -40.92 14.23 27.62
C GLU A 304 -41.16 12.84 27.04
N LYS A 305 -42.26 12.20 27.45
CA LYS A 305 -42.62 10.85 27.03
C LYS A 305 -43.85 10.85 26.12
N ASP A 306 -43.89 9.93 25.17
CA ASP A 306 -45.07 9.64 24.37
C ASP A 306 -46.12 8.81 25.15
N ILE A 307 -47.24 8.51 24.50
CA ILE A 307 -48.33 7.70 25.08
C ILE A 307 -47.92 6.26 25.46
N HIS A 308 -46.76 5.80 24.99
CA HIS A 308 -46.19 4.48 25.26
C HIS A 308 -45.02 4.54 26.26
N GLY A 309 -44.73 5.72 26.84
CA GLY A 309 -43.64 5.92 27.80
C GLY A 309 -42.25 6.04 27.18
N LYS A 310 -42.13 6.13 25.84
CA LYS A 310 -40.85 6.33 25.15
C LYS A 310 -40.48 7.81 25.12
N PRO A 311 -39.19 8.19 25.12
CA PRO A 311 -38.79 9.57 24.84
C PRO A 311 -39.43 10.09 23.55
N LYS A 312 -39.98 11.31 23.59
CA LYS A 312 -40.60 11.95 22.43
C LYS A 312 -39.53 12.26 21.37
N ILE A 313 -39.74 11.77 20.15
CA ILE A 313 -38.83 12.01 19.03
C ILE A 313 -39.10 13.41 18.44
N PRO A 314 -38.08 14.26 18.22
CA PRO A 314 -38.27 15.60 17.69
C PRO A 314 -38.94 15.64 16.30
N ASP A 315 -39.95 16.50 16.15
CA ASP A 315 -40.78 16.57 14.93
C ASP A 315 -40.01 17.05 13.69
N HIS A 316 -38.90 17.77 13.87
CA HIS A 316 -38.10 18.31 12.77
C HIS A 316 -37.20 17.28 12.09
N LEU A 317 -37.05 16.08 12.65
CA LEU A 317 -36.19 15.02 12.09
C LEU A 317 -36.82 14.39 10.83
N SER A 318 -35.97 13.95 9.91
CA SER A 318 -36.35 13.22 8.71
C SER A 318 -37.05 11.89 9.05
N SER A 319 -37.86 11.39 8.12
CA SER A 319 -38.52 10.08 8.27
C SER A 319 -37.51 8.94 8.45
N SER A 320 -36.33 9.04 7.82
CA SER A 320 -35.26 8.04 7.94
C SER A 320 -34.66 8.04 9.36
N CYS A 321 -34.29 9.22 9.88
CA CYS A 321 -33.78 9.35 11.24
C CYS A 321 -34.82 8.93 12.30
N LYS A 322 -36.07 9.35 12.13
CA LYS A 322 -37.19 8.92 13.00
C LYS A 322 -37.35 7.40 13.01
N ASN A 323 -37.28 6.75 11.85
CA ASN A 323 -37.39 5.30 11.76
C ASN A 323 -36.22 4.59 12.46
N PHE A 324 -34.99 5.10 12.32
CA PHE A 324 -33.82 4.58 13.02
C PHE A 324 -34.01 4.66 14.54
N ILE A 325 -34.40 5.83 15.06
CA ILE A 325 -34.65 6.04 16.49
C ILE A 325 -35.77 5.11 16.99
N GLN A 326 -36.84 4.92 16.21
CA GLN A 326 -37.94 4.02 16.56
C GLN A 326 -37.49 2.56 16.72
N ARG A 327 -36.60 2.09 15.83
CA ARG A 327 -36.00 0.75 15.92
C ARG A 327 -35.17 0.59 17.19
N CYS A 328 -34.37 1.61 17.55
CA CYS A 328 -33.63 1.67 18.82
C CYS A 328 -34.56 1.67 20.05
N LEU A 329 -35.67 2.42 20.01
CA LEU A 329 -36.62 2.59 21.12
C LEU A 329 -37.75 1.53 21.10
N THR A 330 -37.47 0.33 20.58
CA THR A 330 -38.39 -0.81 20.72
C THR A 330 -38.40 -1.28 22.18
N ILE A 331 -39.58 -1.31 22.80
CA ILE A 331 -39.71 -1.56 24.26
C ILE A 331 -39.22 -2.96 24.62
N ASP A 332 -39.66 -3.97 23.88
CA ASP A 332 -39.22 -5.34 24.08
C ASP A 332 -37.80 -5.52 23.51
N PRO A 333 -36.78 -5.83 24.34
CA PRO A 333 -35.41 -5.98 23.88
C PRO A 333 -35.22 -7.15 22.90
N THR A 334 -36.12 -8.15 22.90
CA THR A 334 -36.05 -9.28 21.95
C THR A 334 -36.42 -8.89 20.51
N HIS A 335 -37.28 -7.87 20.39
CA HIS A 335 -37.71 -7.29 19.11
C HIS A 335 -36.91 -6.04 18.74
N ARG A 336 -36.10 -5.51 19.67
CA ARG A 336 -35.21 -4.38 19.41
C ARG A 336 -34.07 -4.83 18.50
N ASP A 337 -33.78 -4.04 17.47
CA ASP A 337 -32.65 -4.32 16.59
C ASP A 337 -31.32 -4.27 17.34
N ASP A 338 -30.33 -5.01 16.85
CA ASP A 338 -28.93 -4.91 17.29
C ASP A 338 -28.20 -3.95 16.37
N ILE A 339 -26.97 -3.63 16.75
CA ILE A 339 -26.17 -2.71 15.97
C ILE A 339 -25.88 -3.23 14.55
N ILE A 340 -25.78 -4.56 14.37
CA ILE A 340 -25.54 -5.19 13.07
C ILE A 340 -26.71 -4.89 12.12
N ASN A 341 -27.95 -5.09 12.57
CA ASN A 341 -29.14 -4.77 11.80
C ASN A 341 -29.35 -3.25 11.58
N LEU A 342 -28.90 -2.42 12.53
CA LEU A 342 -29.02 -0.97 12.43
C LEU A 342 -28.00 -0.32 11.49
N ILE A 343 -26.79 -0.87 11.35
CA ILE A 343 -25.75 -0.37 10.42
C ILE A 343 -26.26 -0.36 8.96
N SER A 344 -27.16 -1.29 8.62
CA SER A 344 -27.75 -1.38 7.27
C SER A 344 -28.84 -0.36 6.97
N HIS A 345 -29.26 0.45 7.95
CA HIS A 345 -30.40 1.36 7.87
C HIS A 345 -30.14 2.60 6.99
N ASN A 346 -31.15 3.06 6.24
CA ASN A 346 -31.09 4.24 5.35
C ASN A 346 -30.80 5.60 6.04
N PHE A 347 -30.66 5.62 7.37
CA PHE A 347 -30.26 6.83 8.11
C PHE A 347 -28.73 6.95 8.14
N ILE A 348 -28.05 5.80 8.03
CA ILE A 348 -26.62 5.68 7.91
C ILE A 348 -26.23 5.92 6.45
N ASP A 349 -25.47 6.99 6.19
CA ASP A 349 -24.93 7.27 4.86
C ASP A 349 -23.86 6.24 4.49
N ARG A 350 -24.20 5.31 3.59
CA ARG A 350 -23.32 4.24 3.12
C ARG A 350 -22.09 4.77 2.37
N ASN A 351 -22.19 5.94 1.74
CA ASN A 351 -21.03 6.55 1.11
C ASN A 351 -20.00 6.97 2.16
N ARG A 352 -20.43 7.31 3.38
CA ARG A 352 -19.52 7.57 4.50
C ARG A 352 -19.10 6.33 5.27
N VAL A 353 -19.93 5.30 5.38
CA VAL A 353 -19.43 3.96 5.79
C VAL A 353 -18.30 3.54 4.85
N ASN A 354 -18.41 3.82 3.55
CA ASN A 354 -17.38 3.57 2.56
C ASN A 354 -16.25 4.64 2.52
N GLU A 355 -16.48 5.87 2.98
CA GLU A 355 -15.47 6.95 3.06
C GLU A 355 -14.74 7.05 4.42
N GLU A 356 -15.23 6.42 5.49
CA GLU A 356 -14.57 6.31 6.81
C GLU A 356 -14.09 4.90 7.13
N VAL A 357 -14.51 3.91 6.33
CA VAL A 357 -13.66 2.78 5.93
C VAL A 357 -12.58 3.24 4.92
N LYS A 358 -12.29 4.55 4.81
CA LYS A 358 -10.94 5.03 4.48
C LYS A 358 -10.04 4.96 5.71
N VAL A 359 -9.88 3.77 6.28
CA VAL A 359 -8.55 3.35 6.72
C VAL A 359 -7.88 2.87 5.44
N ASP A 360 -7.31 3.85 4.72
CA ASP A 360 -6.59 3.63 3.47
C ASP A 360 -7.47 3.00 2.37
N SER A 361 -7.51 3.61 1.19
CA SER A 361 -8.00 2.91 0.01
C SER A 361 -7.05 1.75 -0.27
N LYS A 362 -7.33 0.61 0.33
CA LYS A 362 -6.70 -0.64 0.01
C LYS A 362 -7.79 -1.51 -0.59
N SER A 363 -8.08 -1.19 -1.86
CA SER A 363 -8.51 -2.20 -2.83
C SER A 363 -7.67 -3.48 -2.69
N LYS A 364 -6.44 -3.36 -2.17
CA LYS A 364 -5.49 -4.38 -1.77
C LYS A 364 -5.20 -4.42 -0.26
N ILE A 365 -5.65 -5.44 0.46
CA ILE A 365 -5.13 -5.74 1.81
C ILE A 365 -3.84 -6.55 1.70
N GLN A 366 -2.86 -6.23 2.55
CA GLN A 366 -1.66 -7.04 2.72
C GLN A 366 -1.48 -7.33 4.20
N PHE A 367 -1.55 -8.62 4.55
CA PHE A 367 -1.24 -9.11 5.88
C PHE A 367 0.27 -9.23 6.06
N ASP A 368 0.74 -9.03 7.29
CA ASP A 368 2.14 -9.26 7.64
C ASP A 368 2.49 -10.76 7.61
N ASP A 369 3.79 -11.04 7.75
CA ASP A 369 4.31 -12.41 7.67
C ASP A 369 3.86 -13.32 8.82
N GLU A 370 3.48 -12.75 9.97
CA GLU A 370 3.09 -13.52 11.17
C GLU A 370 1.59 -13.83 11.21
N PHE A 371 0.78 -13.14 10.39
CA PHE A 371 -0.66 -13.33 10.32
C PHE A 371 -1.04 -14.77 9.93
N ASN A 372 -1.72 -15.47 10.83
CA ASN A 372 -2.18 -16.84 10.62
C ASN A 372 -3.51 -17.13 11.34
N GLU A 373 -4.42 -16.17 11.34
CA GLU A 373 -5.76 -16.30 11.91
C GLU A 373 -6.81 -16.66 10.84
N VAL A 374 -7.93 -17.25 11.25
CA VAL A 374 -9.01 -17.65 10.34
C VAL A 374 -9.76 -16.40 9.85
N ILE A 375 -9.96 -16.29 8.54
CA ILE A 375 -10.78 -15.24 7.94
C ILE A 375 -12.26 -15.61 8.04
N LEU A 376 -13.05 -14.75 8.68
CA LEU A 376 -14.49 -14.89 8.87
C LEU A 376 -15.28 -14.09 7.82
N SER A 377 -16.59 -14.35 7.75
CA SER A 377 -17.48 -13.63 6.82
C SER A 377 -17.58 -12.16 7.22
N GLY A 378 -17.36 -11.26 6.26
CA GLY A 378 -17.39 -9.81 6.47
C GLY A 378 -16.01 -9.18 6.67
N ASP A 379 -14.98 -9.96 7.02
CA ASP A 379 -13.62 -9.46 7.31
C ASP A 379 -12.96 -8.79 6.09
N LEU A 380 -13.36 -9.21 4.89
CA LEU A 380 -12.78 -8.76 3.63
C LEU A 380 -13.83 -8.11 2.70
N ASP A 381 -14.94 -7.63 3.26
CA ASP A 381 -15.99 -6.96 2.48
C ASP A 381 -15.45 -5.68 1.82
N GLY A 382 -15.62 -5.59 0.50
CA GLY A 382 -15.14 -4.45 -0.29
C GLY A 382 -13.67 -4.55 -0.70
N VAL A 383 -12.95 -5.58 -0.23
CA VAL A 383 -11.56 -5.85 -0.63
C VAL A 383 -11.55 -6.55 -1.99
N THR A 384 -10.70 -6.07 -2.91
CA THR A 384 -10.59 -6.62 -4.27
C THR A 384 -9.29 -7.38 -4.52
N GLU A 385 -8.27 -7.14 -3.70
CA GLU A 385 -6.97 -7.80 -3.73
C GLU A 385 -6.56 -8.13 -2.30
N VAL A 386 -6.06 -9.34 -2.08
CA VAL A 386 -5.57 -9.79 -0.78
C VAL A 386 -4.19 -10.39 -0.97
N VAL A 387 -3.24 -10.00 -0.14
CA VAL A 387 -1.90 -10.57 -0.07
C VAL A 387 -1.69 -11.08 1.34
N PHE A 388 -1.53 -12.39 1.50
CA PHE A 388 -1.18 -13.00 2.77
C PHE A 388 0.34 -13.01 2.92
N GLY A 389 0.84 -12.68 4.11
CA GLY A 389 2.25 -12.84 4.45
C GLY A 389 2.65 -14.31 4.63
N PHE A 390 3.93 -14.53 4.92
CA PHE A 390 4.59 -15.81 4.85
C PHE A 390 3.91 -16.95 5.64
N ASP A 391 3.44 -16.74 6.87
CA ASP A 391 2.98 -17.82 7.76
C ASP A 391 1.50 -18.23 7.61
N PHE A 392 0.71 -17.50 6.83
CA PHE A 392 -0.71 -17.80 6.68
C PHE A 392 -0.95 -19.22 6.14
N ASN A 393 -1.65 -20.05 6.91
CA ASN A 393 -1.93 -21.45 6.57
C ASN A 393 -3.27 -21.94 7.18
N GLN A 394 -4.26 -21.05 7.24
CA GLN A 394 -5.61 -21.36 7.69
C GLN A 394 -6.52 -21.82 6.54
N PRO A 395 -7.58 -22.61 6.80
CA PRO A 395 -8.52 -23.01 5.77
C PRO A 395 -9.27 -21.80 5.21
N ILE A 396 -9.53 -21.81 3.91
CA ILE A 396 -10.38 -20.80 3.28
C ILE A 396 -11.84 -21.26 3.38
N ILE A 397 -12.65 -20.49 4.09
CA ILE A 397 -14.08 -20.77 4.26
C ILE A 397 -14.84 -20.19 3.05
N PRO A 398 -15.69 -20.99 2.38
CA PRO A 398 -16.51 -20.49 1.27
C PRO A 398 -17.32 -19.24 1.65
N GLY A 399 -17.31 -18.23 0.79
CA GLY A 399 -18.07 -16.99 0.96
C GLY A 399 -17.34 -15.86 1.71
N THR A 400 -16.24 -16.11 2.42
CA THR A 400 -15.56 -15.07 3.23
C THR A 400 -14.79 -14.04 2.41
N MET A 401 -14.47 -14.35 1.15
CA MET A 401 -13.71 -13.47 0.24
C MET A 401 -14.53 -13.03 -0.99
N SER A 402 -15.86 -12.97 -0.90
CA SER A 402 -16.76 -12.87 -2.06
C SER A 402 -16.47 -11.69 -3.03
N SER A 403 -15.93 -10.57 -2.56
CA SER A 403 -15.55 -9.41 -3.39
C SER A 403 -14.13 -9.46 -3.97
N VAL A 404 -13.31 -10.41 -3.53
CA VAL A 404 -11.88 -10.46 -3.86
C VAL A 404 -11.66 -10.98 -5.28
N LYS A 405 -10.98 -10.18 -6.10
CA LYS A 405 -10.63 -10.45 -7.49
C LYS A 405 -9.19 -10.93 -7.66
N LYS A 406 -8.29 -10.60 -6.74
CA LYS A 406 -6.89 -11.01 -6.78
C LYS A 406 -6.45 -11.54 -5.42
N ILE A 407 -5.80 -12.70 -5.38
CA ILE A 407 -5.31 -13.29 -4.13
C ILE A 407 -3.85 -13.72 -4.33
N GLU A 408 -2.99 -13.33 -3.40
CA GLU A 408 -1.61 -13.80 -3.31
C GLU A 408 -1.42 -14.46 -1.93
N PHE A 409 -1.05 -15.73 -1.92
CA PHE A 409 -0.72 -16.45 -0.70
C PHE A 409 0.78 -16.37 -0.40
N GLY A 410 1.12 -16.22 0.88
CA GLY A 410 2.50 -16.30 1.33
C GLY A 410 3.08 -17.72 1.34
N GLY A 411 4.33 -17.82 1.77
CA GLY A 411 5.17 -18.99 1.61
C GLY A 411 4.66 -20.28 2.27
N SER A 412 3.93 -20.21 3.37
CA SER A 412 3.54 -21.36 4.19
C SER A 412 2.15 -21.93 3.89
N PHE A 413 1.34 -21.27 3.06
CA PHE A 413 -0.02 -21.75 2.75
C PHE A 413 0.04 -23.12 2.05
N ASN A 414 -0.44 -24.16 2.72
CA ASN A 414 -0.44 -25.54 2.25
C ASN A 414 -1.68 -26.29 2.76
N ARG A 415 -2.87 -25.72 2.54
CA ARG A 415 -4.16 -26.37 2.81
C ARG A 415 -4.81 -26.89 1.54
N GLU A 416 -5.62 -27.94 1.69
CA GLU A 416 -6.48 -28.45 0.61
C GLU A 416 -7.51 -27.37 0.25
N LEU A 417 -7.66 -27.08 -1.04
CA LEU A 417 -8.68 -26.18 -1.56
C LEU A 417 -9.97 -26.99 -1.77
N LEU A 418 -11.02 -26.60 -1.06
CA LEU A 418 -12.34 -27.19 -1.26
C LEU A 418 -12.99 -26.58 -2.50
N VAL A 419 -13.93 -27.31 -3.10
CA VAL A 419 -14.76 -26.76 -4.19
C VAL A 419 -15.47 -25.51 -3.66
N ASP A 420 -15.46 -24.44 -4.46
CA ASP A 420 -16.05 -23.14 -4.14
C ASP A 420 -15.46 -22.41 -2.90
N SER A 421 -14.31 -22.86 -2.35
CA SER A 421 -13.68 -22.15 -1.23
C SER A 421 -13.07 -20.82 -1.64
N LEU A 422 -12.44 -20.77 -2.81
CA LEU A 422 -11.89 -19.53 -3.35
C LEU A 422 -13.02 -18.69 -3.96
N PRO A 423 -12.97 -17.35 -3.82
CA PRO A 423 -13.99 -16.48 -4.39
C PRO A 423 -13.90 -16.46 -5.92
N SER A 424 -14.80 -15.73 -6.57
CA SER A 424 -14.77 -15.48 -8.03
C SER A 424 -13.58 -14.59 -8.46
N ALA A 425 -12.38 -14.94 -8.02
CA ALA A 425 -11.13 -14.27 -8.29
C ALA A 425 -10.74 -14.42 -9.76
N ILE A 426 -10.14 -13.36 -10.29
CA ILE A 426 -9.56 -13.27 -11.63
C ILE A 426 -8.09 -13.69 -11.59
N SER A 427 -7.37 -13.41 -10.50
CA SER A 427 -5.94 -13.71 -10.37
C SER A 427 -5.65 -14.40 -9.03
N ILE A 428 -4.92 -15.51 -9.09
CA ILE A 428 -4.53 -16.29 -7.91
C ILE A 428 -3.03 -16.61 -8.01
N THR A 429 -2.28 -16.27 -6.97
CA THR A 429 -0.85 -16.60 -6.84
C THR A 429 -0.66 -17.40 -5.56
N PHE A 430 -0.11 -18.59 -5.67
CA PHE A 430 0.26 -19.42 -4.52
C PHE A 430 1.72 -19.21 -4.14
N GLY A 431 2.00 -19.15 -2.84
CA GLY A 431 3.35 -19.07 -2.30
C GLY A 431 4.09 -20.41 -2.32
N ALA A 432 5.32 -20.39 -1.78
CA ALA A 432 6.32 -21.44 -1.97
C ALA A 432 5.84 -22.86 -1.60
N ARG A 433 5.14 -23.07 -0.48
CA ARG A 433 4.82 -24.40 0.07
C ARG A 433 3.48 -24.98 -0.41
N PHE A 434 2.77 -24.31 -1.31
CA PHE A 434 1.43 -24.74 -1.70
C PHE A 434 1.38 -26.13 -2.35
N ASN A 435 0.48 -26.95 -1.84
CA ASN A 435 0.21 -28.32 -2.24
C ASN A 435 1.43 -29.28 -2.18
N ASN A 436 2.36 -29.01 -1.27
CA ASN A 436 3.46 -29.90 -0.96
C ASN A 436 2.99 -31.06 -0.07
N GLY A 437 2.95 -32.28 -0.62
CA GLY A 437 2.50 -33.49 0.10
C GLY A 437 0.98 -33.60 0.33
N ASN A 438 0.20 -32.64 -0.19
CA ASN A 438 -1.26 -32.65 -0.14
C ASN A 438 -1.87 -33.39 -1.36
N LYS A 439 -3.19 -33.54 -1.37
CA LYS A 439 -3.93 -34.22 -2.45
C LYS A 439 -3.91 -33.43 -3.76
N PRO A 440 -4.05 -34.10 -4.92
CA PRO A 440 -4.17 -33.44 -6.21
C PRO A 440 -5.31 -32.40 -6.24
N LEU A 441 -5.14 -31.35 -7.06
CA LEU A 441 -6.21 -30.37 -7.29
C LEU A 441 -7.46 -31.06 -7.86
N VAL A 442 -8.60 -30.83 -7.22
CA VAL A 442 -9.90 -31.34 -7.69
C VAL A 442 -10.56 -30.36 -8.65
N VAL A 443 -11.41 -30.87 -9.54
CA VAL A 443 -12.21 -30.05 -10.47
C VAL A 443 -13.08 -29.08 -9.66
N GLY A 444 -13.01 -27.78 -9.98
CA GLY A 444 -13.74 -26.72 -9.27
C GLY A 444 -13.00 -26.12 -8.06
N ALA A 445 -11.81 -26.64 -7.69
CA ALA A 445 -10.99 -26.02 -6.64
C ALA A 445 -10.46 -24.64 -7.05
N ILE A 446 -10.14 -24.46 -8.34
CA ILE A 446 -9.82 -23.16 -8.92
C ILE A 446 -11.11 -22.58 -9.53
N PRO A 447 -11.52 -21.35 -9.18
CA PRO A 447 -12.75 -20.73 -9.66
C PRO A 447 -12.82 -20.62 -11.18
N SER A 448 -14.02 -20.81 -11.75
CA SER A 448 -14.27 -20.72 -13.20
C SER A 448 -14.07 -19.32 -13.80
N THR A 449 -13.82 -18.31 -12.96
CA THR A 449 -13.52 -16.93 -13.36
C THR A 449 -12.02 -16.64 -13.45
N CYS A 450 -11.17 -17.55 -12.96
CA CYS A 450 -9.72 -17.32 -12.87
C CYS A 450 -9.09 -17.22 -14.27
N GLN A 451 -8.36 -16.12 -14.51
CA GLN A 451 -7.66 -15.84 -15.76
C GLN A 451 -6.14 -15.89 -15.62
N TYR A 452 -5.62 -15.65 -14.41
CA TYR A 452 -4.18 -15.64 -14.12
C TYR A 452 -3.90 -16.53 -12.92
N LEU A 453 -3.10 -17.58 -13.12
CA LEU A 453 -2.77 -18.54 -12.08
C LEU A 453 -1.25 -18.73 -11.98
N THR A 454 -0.71 -18.56 -10.77
CA THR A 454 0.70 -18.79 -10.48
C THR A 454 0.86 -19.82 -9.36
N PHE A 455 1.66 -20.85 -9.58
CA PHE A 455 2.04 -21.84 -8.57
C PHE A 455 3.44 -21.58 -8.03
N GLY A 456 3.59 -21.73 -6.70
CA GLY A 456 4.86 -21.52 -6.01
C GLY A 456 5.85 -22.69 -6.11
N TRP A 457 7.02 -22.50 -5.49
CA TRP A 457 8.21 -23.35 -5.68
C TRP A 457 8.07 -24.84 -5.38
N THR A 458 7.24 -25.27 -4.44
CA THR A 458 7.18 -26.70 -4.08
C THR A 458 6.04 -27.45 -4.75
N PHE A 459 5.19 -26.75 -5.52
CA PHE A 459 4.08 -27.38 -6.23
C PHE A 459 4.62 -28.39 -7.25
N ASN A 460 4.32 -29.68 -7.05
CA ASN A 460 4.77 -30.76 -7.93
C ASN A 460 3.71 -31.86 -8.06
N GLN A 461 2.45 -31.46 -8.14
CA GLN A 461 1.30 -32.37 -8.29
C GLN A 461 0.91 -32.48 -9.75
N THR A 462 0.38 -33.63 -10.14
CA THR A 462 -0.14 -33.84 -11.50
C THR A 462 -1.38 -32.97 -11.72
N ILE A 463 -1.40 -32.25 -12.84
CA ILE A 463 -2.57 -31.47 -13.26
C ILE A 463 -3.38 -32.33 -14.20
N HIS A 464 -4.45 -32.93 -13.69
CA HIS A 464 -5.34 -33.73 -14.52
C HIS A 464 -6.18 -32.86 -15.47
N PRO A 465 -6.62 -33.41 -16.61
CA PRO A 465 -7.49 -32.70 -17.54
C PRO A 465 -8.76 -32.15 -16.86
N ARG A 466 -9.11 -30.90 -17.18
CA ARG A 466 -10.26 -30.15 -16.62
C ARG A 466 -10.13 -29.67 -15.16
N CYS A 467 -9.00 -29.90 -14.48
CA CYS A 467 -8.79 -29.33 -13.15
C CYS A 467 -8.59 -27.80 -13.16
N LEU A 468 -8.09 -27.26 -14.27
CA LEU A 468 -7.94 -25.83 -14.49
C LEU A 468 -9.12 -25.28 -15.31
N PRO A 469 -9.57 -24.04 -15.05
CA PRO A 469 -10.77 -23.49 -15.68
C PRO A 469 -10.53 -23.02 -17.13
N ASP A 470 -11.56 -23.11 -17.98
CA ASP A 470 -11.54 -22.69 -19.39
C ASP A 470 -11.45 -21.15 -19.58
N SER A 471 -11.52 -20.37 -18.50
CA SER A 471 -11.26 -18.93 -18.51
C SER A 471 -9.77 -18.59 -18.49
N LEU A 472 -8.90 -19.54 -18.13
CA LEU A 472 -7.49 -19.29 -17.80
C LEU A 472 -6.72 -18.80 -19.03
N LYS A 473 -6.07 -17.64 -18.91
CA LYS A 473 -5.26 -17.01 -19.98
C LYS A 473 -3.77 -17.19 -19.75
N GLN A 474 -3.35 -17.17 -18.48
CA GLN A 474 -1.95 -17.27 -18.10
C GLN A 474 -1.78 -18.30 -16.98
N LEU A 475 -0.82 -19.19 -17.17
CA LEU A 475 -0.40 -20.17 -16.17
C LEU A 475 1.12 -20.07 -15.98
N ILE A 476 1.54 -19.86 -14.73
CA ILE A 476 2.96 -19.68 -14.37
C ILE A 476 3.33 -20.68 -13.28
N PHE A 477 4.41 -21.41 -13.50
CA PHE A 477 5.18 -22.08 -12.46
C PHE A 477 6.44 -21.24 -12.23
N LEU A 478 6.69 -20.87 -10.99
CA LEU A 478 7.84 -20.02 -10.66
C LEU A 478 9.18 -20.73 -10.95
N GLU A 479 10.14 -19.98 -11.47
CA GLU A 479 11.54 -20.40 -11.63
C GLU A 479 12.16 -20.76 -10.26
N GLY A 480 13.03 -21.77 -10.22
CA GLY A 480 13.50 -22.38 -8.96
C GLY A 480 12.50 -23.37 -8.36
N GLY A 481 11.40 -23.67 -9.06
CA GLY A 481 10.28 -24.46 -8.58
C GLY A 481 10.32 -25.93 -9.01
N ASN A 482 9.86 -26.81 -8.12
CA ASN A 482 9.88 -28.26 -8.22
C ASN A 482 8.88 -28.87 -9.23
N PHE A 483 8.07 -28.08 -9.93
CA PHE A 483 7.04 -28.63 -10.82
C PHE A 483 7.67 -29.43 -11.97
N ASN A 484 7.51 -30.75 -11.92
CA ASN A 484 8.15 -31.67 -12.86
C ASN A 484 7.29 -32.93 -13.07
N ARG A 485 5.98 -32.76 -13.25
CA ARG A 485 5.03 -33.85 -13.56
C ARG A 485 4.64 -33.83 -15.02
N ILE A 486 4.52 -35.01 -15.62
CA ILE A 486 4.10 -35.16 -17.01
C ILE A 486 2.77 -34.42 -17.25
N LEU A 487 2.75 -33.58 -18.28
CA LEU A 487 1.56 -32.91 -18.77
C LEU A 487 0.82 -33.82 -19.77
N GLU A 488 -0.47 -34.02 -19.54
CA GLU A 488 -1.35 -34.80 -20.41
C GLU A 488 -2.13 -33.87 -21.35
N VAL A 489 -2.70 -34.45 -22.42
CA VAL A 489 -3.59 -33.69 -23.33
C VAL A 489 -4.80 -33.19 -22.55
N GLY A 490 -4.98 -31.86 -22.54
CA GLY A 490 -6.06 -31.19 -21.82
C GLY A 490 -5.75 -30.85 -20.36
N SER A 491 -4.54 -31.16 -19.85
CA SER A 491 -4.06 -30.63 -18.56
C SER A 491 -3.97 -29.09 -18.58
N ILE A 492 -3.57 -28.53 -19.73
CA ILE A 492 -3.53 -27.08 -19.96
C ILE A 492 -4.76 -26.66 -20.78
N PRO A 493 -5.62 -25.75 -20.28
CA PRO A 493 -6.82 -25.32 -21.00
C PRO A 493 -6.54 -24.66 -22.35
N ARG A 494 -7.46 -24.81 -23.32
CA ARG A 494 -7.36 -24.22 -24.67
C ARG A 494 -7.49 -22.70 -24.71
N SER A 495 -7.75 -22.07 -23.57
CA SER A 495 -7.83 -20.62 -23.41
C SER A 495 -6.48 -19.98 -23.08
N VAL A 496 -5.48 -20.78 -22.68
CA VAL A 496 -4.18 -20.29 -22.21
C VAL A 496 -3.37 -19.76 -23.37
N THR A 497 -2.94 -18.51 -23.28
CA THR A 497 -2.09 -17.81 -24.25
C THR A 497 -0.65 -17.67 -23.77
N THR A 498 -0.43 -17.70 -22.45
CA THR A 498 0.90 -17.60 -21.83
C THR A 498 1.12 -18.75 -20.86
N LEU A 499 2.19 -19.52 -21.10
CA LEU A 499 2.61 -20.62 -20.24
C LEU A 499 4.09 -20.48 -19.89
N ILE A 500 4.40 -20.49 -18.58
CA ILE A 500 5.77 -20.48 -18.05
C ILE A 500 5.93 -21.70 -17.15
N LEU A 501 6.91 -22.57 -17.45
CA LEU A 501 7.04 -23.90 -16.84
C LEU A 501 8.08 -24.01 -15.70
N GLY A 502 8.64 -22.92 -15.19
CA GLY A 502 9.56 -22.98 -14.03
C GLY A 502 10.81 -23.82 -14.33
N ASP A 503 11.11 -24.86 -13.55
CA ASP A 503 12.23 -25.81 -13.79
C ASP A 503 11.77 -27.18 -14.35
N TYR A 504 10.68 -27.20 -15.12
CA TYR A 504 10.16 -28.42 -15.73
C TYR A 504 11.20 -29.20 -16.57
N ASP A 505 11.31 -30.51 -16.35
CA ASP A 505 12.27 -31.41 -17.00
C ASP A 505 11.62 -32.74 -17.42
N GLN A 506 10.37 -32.68 -17.92
CA GLN A 506 9.75 -33.82 -18.58
C GLN A 506 9.64 -33.59 -20.08
N LYS A 507 9.61 -34.66 -20.85
CA LYS A 507 9.29 -34.60 -22.27
C LYS A 507 7.86 -34.08 -22.47
N ILE A 508 7.66 -33.21 -23.45
CA ILE A 508 6.35 -32.71 -23.87
C ILE A 508 5.98 -33.40 -25.19
N GLU A 509 4.95 -34.23 -25.17
CA GLU A 509 4.47 -34.93 -26.38
C GLU A 509 3.66 -33.99 -27.30
N LYS A 510 3.60 -34.33 -28.58
CA LYS A 510 2.85 -33.57 -29.59
C LYS A 510 1.37 -33.45 -29.20
N GLY A 511 0.86 -32.22 -29.22
CA GLY A 511 -0.55 -31.91 -28.92
C GLY A 511 -0.88 -31.77 -27.44
N VAL A 512 0.09 -31.93 -26.53
CA VAL A 512 -0.09 -31.64 -25.10
C VAL A 512 -0.30 -30.15 -24.85
N LEU A 513 0.49 -29.30 -25.52
CA LEU A 513 0.38 -27.85 -25.44
C LEU A 513 -0.75 -27.33 -26.35
N PRO A 514 -1.59 -26.39 -25.90
CA PRO A 514 -2.71 -25.91 -26.69
C PRO A 514 -2.29 -24.90 -27.79
N ASN A 515 -2.96 -24.95 -28.93
CA ASN A 515 -2.75 -24.06 -30.09
C ASN A 515 -3.17 -22.59 -29.86
N SER A 516 -3.62 -22.25 -28.65
CA SER A 516 -3.88 -20.86 -28.24
C SER A 516 -2.62 -20.15 -27.72
N LEU A 517 -1.54 -20.89 -27.45
CA LEU A 517 -0.32 -20.33 -26.88
C LEU A 517 0.36 -19.36 -27.85
N THR A 518 0.60 -18.14 -27.37
CA THR A 518 1.41 -17.13 -28.06
C THR A 518 2.77 -16.96 -27.38
N THR A 519 2.84 -17.19 -26.07
CA THR A 519 4.06 -17.08 -25.27
C THR A 519 4.30 -18.36 -24.51
N LEU A 520 5.46 -18.97 -24.72
CA LEU A 520 5.89 -20.19 -24.06
C LEU A 520 7.31 -20.04 -23.51
N GLU A 521 7.44 -20.30 -22.22
CA GLU A 521 8.72 -20.49 -21.55
C GLU A 521 8.78 -21.93 -21.04
N LEU A 522 9.67 -22.70 -21.66
CA LEU A 522 9.98 -24.06 -21.24
C LEU A 522 10.69 -24.05 -19.89
N GLY A 523 10.70 -25.21 -19.25
CA GLY A 523 11.34 -25.35 -17.95
C GLY A 523 12.85 -25.10 -18.02
N GLY A 524 13.40 -24.55 -16.97
CA GLY A 524 14.80 -24.24 -16.83
C GLY A 524 15.72 -25.46 -16.98
N GLU A 525 15.34 -26.60 -16.42
CA GLU A 525 16.06 -27.88 -16.57
C GLU A 525 15.68 -28.63 -17.88
N PHE A 526 14.70 -28.16 -18.66
CA PHE A 526 14.20 -28.84 -19.86
C PHE A 526 15.32 -29.05 -20.90
N ASN A 527 15.58 -30.30 -21.26
CA ASN A 527 16.60 -30.62 -22.26
C ASN A 527 16.18 -31.77 -23.20
N TYR A 528 14.97 -31.69 -23.77
CA TYR A 528 14.44 -32.67 -24.73
C TYR A 528 14.28 -32.10 -26.15
N PRO A 529 14.30 -32.94 -27.20
CA PRO A 529 14.05 -32.48 -28.57
C PRO A 529 12.71 -31.75 -28.72
N LEU A 530 12.70 -30.68 -29.52
CA LEU A 530 11.53 -29.79 -29.68
C LEU A 530 10.57 -30.19 -30.81
N GLU A 531 10.89 -31.23 -31.58
CA GLU A 531 10.14 -31.58 -32.79
C GLU A 531 8.66 -31.89 -32.49
N GLY A 532 7.77 -31.05 -33.02
CA GLY A 532 6.31 -31.18 -32.89
C GLY A 532 5.74 -30.90 -31.51
N CYS A 533 6.55 -30.48 -30.52
CA CYS A 533 6.05 -30.18 -29.17
C CYS A 533 5.56 -28.73 -29.03
N ILE A 534 6.14 -27.80 -29.78
CA ILE A 534 5.79 -26.37 -29.71
C ILE A 534 4.65 -26.05 -30.70
N PRO A 535 3.55 -25.42 -30.26
CA PRO A 535 2.45 -25.04 -31.15
C PRO A 535 2.84 -23.96 -32.18
N GLU A 536 2.27 -24.05 -33.39
CA GLU A 536 2.48 -23.11 -34.51
C GLU A 536 2.15 -21.64 -34.18
N SER A 537 1.25 -21.42 -33.21
CA SER A 537 0.78 -20.10 -32.77
C SER A 537 1.78 -19.33 -31.91
N VAL A 538 2.86 -19.98 -31.43
CA VAL A 538 3.81 -19.36 -30.49
C VAL A 538 4.65 -18.30 -31.22
N THR A 539 4.58 -17.06 -30.73
CA THR A 539 5.33 -15.91 -31.25
C THR A 539 6.51 -15.53 -30.37
N SER A 540 6.52 -15.98 -29.10
CA SER A 540 7.62 -15.78 -28.17
C SER A 540 7.95 -17.09 -27.45
N LEU A 541 9.14 -17.61 -27.70
CA LEU A 541 9.63 -18.89 -27.16
C LEU A 541 10.92 -18.69 -26.34
N SER A 542 10.94 -19.24 -25.13
CA SER A 542 12.13 -19.35 -24.29
C SER A 542 12.40 -20.82 -23.98
N LEU A 543 13.62 -21.29 -24.20
CA LEU A 543 13.97 -22.72 -24.17
C LEU A 543 14.46 -23.24 -22.80
N GLY A 544 14.61 -22.39 -21.79
CA GLY A 544 15.11 -22.78 -20.46
C GLY A 544 16.64 -22.85 -20.40
N TYR A 545 17.23 -22.72 -19.20
CA TYR A 545 18.67 -22.54 -19.03
C TYR A 545 19.52 -23.74 -19.44
N ARG A 546 19.06 -24.99 -19.24
CA ARG A 546 19.79 -26.23 -19.56
C ARG A 546 19.58 -26.76 -20.95
N PHE A 547 18.67 -26.16 -21.72
CA PHE A 547 18.40 -26.65 -23.06
C PHE A 547 19.65 -26.56 -23.93
N ASN A 548 20.08 -27.72 -24.43
CA ASN A 548 21.25 -27.85 -25.29
C ASN A 548 21.06 -28.97 -26.32
N GLN A 549 19.81 -29.28 -26.69
CA GLN A 549 19.51 -30.22 -27.78
C GLN A 549 19.72 -29.55 -29.14
N PRO A 550 20.18 -30.30 -30.16
CA PRO A 550 20.31 -29.78 -31.51
C PRO A 550 18.94 -29.37 -32.04
N LEU A 551 18.90 -28.25 -32.74
CA LEU A 551 17.71 -27.78 -33.43
C LEU A 551 17.62 -28.46 -34.80
N THR A 552 16.43 -28.95 -35.14
CA THR A 552 16.12 -29.50 -36.47
C THR A 552 15.18 -28.55 -37.23
N ASN A 553 15.06 -28.72 -38.55
CA ASN A 553 14.11 -27.94 -39.33
C ASN A 553 12.68 -28.10 -38.76
N ASN A 554 11.97 -26.98 -38.63
CA ASN A 554 10.59 -26.87 -38.11
C ASN A 554 10.40 -27.12 -36.60
N CYS A 555 11.48 -27.26 -35.81
CA CYS A 555 11.34 -27.39 -34.36
C CYS A 555 10.94 -26.07 -33.67
N ILE A 556 11.22 -24.93 -34.31
CA ILE A 556 10.76 -23.59 -33.90
C ILE A 556 9.63 -23.15 -34.85
N PRO A 557 8.49 -22.66 -34.32
CA PRO A 557 7.36 -22.24 -35.15
C PRO A 557 7.68 -21.13 -36.15
N PRO A 558 7.09 -21.14 -37.36
CA PRO A 558 7.36 -20.16 -38.41
C PRO A 558 6.82 -18.76 -38.11
N CYS A 559 5.97 -18.61 -37.08
CA CYS A 559 5.47 -17.31 -36.61
C CYS A 559 6.27 -16.77 -35.41
N CYS A 560 7.32 -17.48 -34.96
CA CYS A 560 8.12 -17.08 -33.81
C CYS A 560 8.91 -15.80 -34.09
N LYS A 561 8.64 -14.73 -33.34
CA LYS A 561 9.30 -13.43 -33.43
C LYS A 561 10.41 -13.25 -32.39
N ILE A 562 10.23 -13.83 -31.20
CA ILE A 562 11.18 -13.73 -30.10
C ILE A 562 11.64 -15.14 -29.75
N LEU A 563 12.92 -15.42 -29.92
CA LEU A 563 13.53 -16.68 -29.52
C LEU A 563 14.61 -16.40 -28.47
N LYS A 564 14.49 -17.07 -27.31
CA LYS A 564 15.48 -17.00 -26.23
C LYS A 564 16.06 -18.36 -25.95
N PHE A 565 17.34 -18.51 -26.23
CA PHE A 565 18.14 -19.61 -25.72
C PHE A 565 18.51 -19.34 -24.28
N GLY A 566 18.55 -20.39 -23.47
CA GLY A 566 19.06 -20.28 -22.11
C GLY A 566 20.57 -20.47 -22.02
N LEU A 567 21.07 -20.28 -20.79
CA LEU A 567 22.47 -20.18 -20.43
C LEU A 567 23.40 -21.21 -21.11
N TYR A 568 23.02 -22.49 -21.14
CA TYR A 568 23.86 -23.61 -21.56
C TYR A 568 23.71 -24.02 -23.04
N PHE A 569 22.86 -23.35 -23.81
CA PHE A 569 22.70 -23.68 -25.22
C PHE A 569 24.00 -23.41 -25.98
N ASN A 570 24.53 -24.44 -26.63
CA ASN A 570 25.79 -24.41 -27.37
C ASN A 570 25.81 -25.39 -28.55
N GLN A 571 24.72 -25.42 -29.32
CA GLN A 571 24.61 -26.21 -30.55
C GLN A 571 24.80 -25.32 -31.78
N ASP A 572 25.22 -25.94 -32.89
CA ASP A 572 25.46 -25.21 -34.14
C ASP A 572 24.14 -24.64 -34.69
N LEU A 573 24.15 -23.35 -35.06
CA LEU A 573 23.02 -22.68 -35.71
C LEU A 573 23.25 -22.65 -37.22
N SER A 574 23.20 -23.82 -37.87
CA SER A 574 23.41 -23.93 -39.32
C SER A 574 22.39 -23.10 -40.12
N PRO A 575 22.76 -22.64 -41.33
CA PRO A 575 21.87 -21.82 -42.16
C PRO A 575 20.49 -22.46 -42.39
N GLY A 576 19.44 -21.68 -42.16
CA GLY A 576 18.04 -22.09 -42.37
C GLY A 576 17.35 -22.79 -41.20
N ILE A 577 18.05 -23.11 -40.10
CA ILE A 577 17.44 -23.71 -38.89
C ILE A 577 16.47 -22.73 -38.21
N LEU A 578 16.85 -21.45 -38.15
CA LEU A 578 16.06 -20.40 -37.52
C LEU A 578 15.02 -19.83 -38.50
N PRO A 579 13.73 -19.73 -38.12
CA PRO A 579 12.70 -19.10 -38.96
C PRO A 579 12.99 -17.63 -39.32
N GLN A 580 12.64 -17.24 -40.55
CA GLN A 580 12.77 -15.86 -41.06
C GLN A 580 11.76 -14.86 -40.43
N SER A 581 11.00 -15.29 -39.43
CA SER A 581 10.11 -14.44 -38.64
C SER A 581 10.79 -13.87 -37.39
N ILE A 582 11.97 -14.38 -37.02
CA ILE A 582 12.63 -14.01 -35.76
C ILE A 582 13.14 -12.57 -35.86
N GLU A 583 12.60 -11.70 -35.02
CA GLU A 583 12.97 -10.29 -34.90
C GLU A 583 13.94 -10.05 -33.73
N THR A 584 13.80 -10.83 -32.65
CA THR A 584 14.65 -10.77 -31.47
C THR A 584 15.22 -12.16 -31.14
N LEU A 585 16.54 -12.24 -31.09
CA LEU A 585 17.26 -13.45 -30.72
C LEU A 585 18.11 -13.20 -29.48
N MET A 586 17.98 -14.06 -28.47
CA MET A 586 18.85 -14.09 -27.30
C MET A 586 19.64 -15.40 -27.29
N LEU A 587 20.96 -15.29 -27.33
CA LEU A 587 21.91 -16.39 -27.22
C LEU A 587 22.34 -16.59 -25.77
N GLY A 588 22.52 -17.85 -25.38
CA GLY A 588 22.97 -18.23 -24.04
C GLY A 588 24.40 -17.81 -23.75
N TYR A 589 24.73 -17.68 -22.47
CA TYR A 589 26.05 -17.27 -22.00
C TYR A 589 27.19 -18.21 -22.45
N TYR A 590 26.93 -19.51 -22.53
CA TYR A 590 27.91 -20.52 -22.93
C TYR A 590 27.93 -20.80 -24.44
N PHE A 591 27.15 -20.06 -25.24
CA PHE A 591 27.17 -20.21 -26.68
C PHE A 591 28.52 -19.76 -27.25
N ASN A 592 29.27 -20.69 -27.83
CA ASN A 592 30.58 -20.47 -28.42
C ASN A 592 30.74 -21.07 -29.82
N LYS A 593 29.62 -21.33 -30.51
CA LYS A 593 29.64 -21.77 -31.91
C LYS A 593 29.83 -20.61 -32.86
N GLU A 594 30.56 -20.85 -33.94
CA GLU A 594 30.73 -19.88 -35.02
C GLU A 594 29.40 -19.62 -35.72
N LEU A 595 29.08 -18.34 -35.92
CA LEU A 595 27.94 -17.90 -36.72
C LEU A 595 28.44 -17.59 -38.14
N VAL A 596 28.16 -18.49 -39.08
CA VAL A 596 28.48 -18.32 -40.51
C VAL A 596 27.35 -17.58 -41.24
N GLU A 597 27.61 -17.12 -42.47
CA GLU A 597 26.60 -16.47 -43.30
C GLU A 597 25.32 -17.33 -43.40
N GLY A 598 24.17 -16.71 -43.18
CA GLY A 598 22.86 -17.38 -43.20
C GLY A 598 22.46 -18.10 -41.89
N SER A 599 23.34 -18.17 -40.89
CA SER A 599 23.01 -18.73 -39.55
C SER A 599 21.91 -17.94 -38.85
N LEU A 600 21.95 -16.61 -39.03
CA LEU A 600 20.98 -15.67 -38.48
C LEU A 600 19.96 -15.26 -39.56
N PRO A 601 18.64 -15.29 -39.28
CA PRO A 601 17.64 -14.84 -40.23
C PRO A 601 17.74 -13.34 -40.50
N SER A 602 17.41 -12.93 -41.73
CA SER A 602 17.52 -11.53 -42.18
C SER A 602 16.49 -10.59 -41.53
N SER A 603 15.49 -11.15 -40.84
CA SER A 603 14.50 -10.41 -40.06
C SER A 603 15.01 -9.93 -38.70
N ILE A 604 16.19 -10.40 -38.23
CA ILE A 604 16.67 -10.06 -36.89
C ILE A 604 16.99 -8.58 -36.80
N THR A 605 16.37 -7.91 -35.83
CA THR A 605 16.63 -6.50 -35.50
C THR A 605 17.34 -6.34 -34.17
N THR A 606 17.15 -7.31 -33.26
CA THR A 606 17.72 -7.29 -31.90
C THR A 606 18.45 -8.59 -31.62
N LEU A 607 19.75 -8.50 -31.38
CA LEU A 607 20.59 -9.62 -30.97
C LEU A 607 21.14 -9.38 -29.55
N LEU A 608 20.86 -10.32 -28.65
CA LEU A 608 21.25 -10.25 -27.24
C LEU A 608 22.12 -11.45 -26.88
N TYR A 609 23.17 -11.21 -26.10
CA TYR A 609 23.90 -12.26 -25.38
C TYR A 609 23.57 -12.17 -23.90
N GLU A 610 23.18 -13.29 -23.29
CA GLU A 610 22.84 -13.35 -21.87
C GLU A 610 24.07 -13.04 -20.97
N HIS A 611 23.88 -12.20 -19.96
CA HIS A 611 24.89 -11.83 -18.96
C HIS A 611 24.46 -12.37 -17.60
N ARG A 612 25.41 -12.75 -16.73
CA ARG A 612 25.20 -13.16 -15.33
C ARG A 612 24.30 -12.23 -14.49
N ASP A 613 24.05 -11.00 -14.96
CA ASP A 613 23.37 -9.91 -14.23
C ASP A 613 22.00 -9.55 -14.82
N TYR A 614 21.39 -10.39 -15.68
CA TYR A 614 19.97 -10.23 -15.98
C TYR A 614 19.14 -10.82 -14.82
N PRO A 615 18.22 -10.05 -14.23
CA PRO A 615 17.83 -10.25 -12.85
C PRO A 615 16.74 -11.31 -12.68
N LYS A 616 16.93 -12.17 -11.67
CA LYS A 616 15.83 -12.63 -10.80
C LYS A 616 15.04 -11.38 -10.39
N LYS A 617 13.79 -11.24 -10.80
CA LYS A 617 12.95 -10.10 -10.39
C LYS A 617 12.66 -10.16 -8.89
N VAL A 618 13.37 -9.37 -8.07
CA VAL A 618 12.86 -8.69 -6.86
C VAL A 618 13.62 -7.37 -6.68
N HIS A 619 12.93 -6.39 -6.11
CA HIS A 619 13.27 -5.00 -5.78
C HIS A 619 14.74 -4.62 -5.48
N ALA A 620 15.04 -3.35 -5.83
CA ALA A 620 16.20 -2.51 -5.54
C ALA A 620 17.14 -2.94 -4.39
N ASP A 621 18.43 -3.07 -4.71
CA ASP A 621 19.49 -2.15 -4.24
C ASP A 621 20.81 -2.41 -5.00
N PHE A 622 21.60 -1.34 -5.15
CA PHE A 622 22.93 -1.34 -5.76
C PHE A 622 24.00 -1.85 -4.77
N TYR A 623 24.99 -2.55 -5.33
CA TYR A 623 26.41 -2.73 -4.93
C TYR A 623 26.96 -4.12 -4.53
N GLU A 624 28.15 -4.31 -5.10
CA GLU A 624 29.30 -5.19 -4.80
C GLU A 624 29.35 -6.66 -5.26
N LEU A 625 30.08 -6.82 -6.37
CA LEU A 625 30.99 -7.93 -6.64
C LEU A 625 31.91 -8.18 -5.43
N THR A 626 31.68 -9.25 -4.68
CA THR A 626 32.77 -9.97 -4.02
C THR A 626 32.56 -11.48 -4.14
N ASN A 627 33.64 -12.16 -4.52
CA ASN A 627 33.87 -13.61 -4.53
C ASN A 627 33.17 -14.45 -5.62
N LEU A 628 33.88 -14.56 -6.74
CA LEU A 628 34.20 -15.88 -7.31
C LEU A 628 35.57 -15.77 -8.01
N SER A 629 36.61 -15.93 -7.21
CA SER A 629 37.89 -16.40 -7.70
C SER A 629 37.83 -17.92 -7.77
N LYS A 630 38.47 -18.44 -8.84
CA LYS A 630 38.74 -19.84 -9.20
C LYS A 630 37.68 -20.56 -10.04
N ASP A 631 38.24 -21.20 -11.07
CA ASP A 631 37.69 -22.21 -11.97
C ASP A 631 36.89 -21.71 -13.19
N LEU A 632 37.61 -21.35 -14.26
CA LEU A 632 37.92 -22.28 -15.35
C LEU A 632 38.68 -21.57 -16.48
N ASP A 633 39.92 -22.04 -16.64
CA ASP A 633 40.79 -21.85 -17.79
C ASP A 633 40.12 -22.30 -19.11
N GLN A 634 40.57 -21.66 -20.20
CA GLN A 634 40.56 -22.20 -21.57
C GLN A 634 39.23 -22.73 -22.10
N ASN A 635 38.42 -21.88 -22.72
CA ASN A 635 37.52 -22.34 -23.77
C ASN A 635 37.47 -21.33 -24.92
N GLU A 636 37.69 -21.88 -26.11
CA GLU A 636 37.86 -21.21 -27.40
C GLU A 636 36.73 -20.22 -27.69
N ILE A 637 37.14 -19.11 -28.30
CA ILE A 637 36.46 -17.83 -28.30
C ILE A 637 35.95 -17.57 -29.72
N VAL A 638 34.68 -17.14 -29.89
CA VAL A 638 34.07 -16.88 -31.20
C VAL A 638 34.52 -15.52 -31.75
N PRO A 639 35.26 -15.44 -32.86
CA PRO A 639 35.40 -14.20 -33.61
C PRO A 639 34.13 -13.93 -34.41
N LEU A 640 33.42 -12.83 -34.12
CA LEU A 640 32.42 -12.28 -35.06
C LEU A 640 33.18 -11.80 -36.31
N THR A 641 32.97 -12.46 -37.44
CA THR A 641 33.53 -12.04 -38.74
C THR A 641 32.70 -10.89 -39.34
N PRO A 642 33.25 -10.07 -40.26
CA PRO A 642 32.52 -8.96 -40.89
C PRO A 642 31.18 -9.32 -41.53
N GLU A 643 30.97 -10.59 -41.88
CA GLU A 643 29.76 -11.11 -42.56
C GLU A 643 28.82 -11.88 -41.60
N SER A 644 29.17 -11.99 -40.32
CA SER A 644 28.41 -12.79 -39.34
C SER A 644 27.12 -12.13 -38.83
N LEU A 645 26.99 -10.81 -38.93
CA LEU A 645 25.85 -10.05 -38.43
C LEU A 645 25.01 -9.49 -39.59
N PRO A 646 23.70 -9.78 -39.66
CA PRO A 646 22.80 -9.15 -40.62
C PRO A 646 22.78 -7.61 -40.52
N GLU A 647 22.70 -6.92 -41.65
CA GLU A 647 22.58 -5.46 -41.72
C GLU A 647 21.33 -4.92 -41.03
N SER A 648 20.30 -5.75 -40.89
CA SER A 648 19.01 -5.43 -40.24
C SER A 648 19.10 -5.20 -38.72
N ILE A 649 20.23 -5.55 -38.07
CA ILE A 649 20.40 -5.39 -36.63
C ILE A 649 20.52 -3.91 -36.26
N THR A 650 19.53 -3.42 -35.50
CA THR A 650 19.48 -2.04 -34.99
C THR A 650 19.83 -1.94 -33.50
N LYS A 651 19.75 -3.06 -32.77
CA LYS A 651 20.09 -3.14 -31.33
C LYS A 651 20.96 -4.35 -31.06
N LEU A 652 22.11 -4.12 -30.44
CA LEU A 652 23.10 -5.15 -30.14
C LEU A 652 23.54 -5.08 -28.67
N THR A 653 23.48 -6.21 -27.97
CA THR A 653 24.03 -6.35 -26.61
C THR A 653 25.04 -7.49 -26.54
N ILE A 654 26.23 -7.20 -26.06
CA ILE A 654 27.37 -8.13 -26.00
C ILE A 654 27.87 -8.26 -24.56
N GLY A 655 27.96 -9.51 -24.08
CA GLY A 655 28.30 -9.88 -22.70
C GLY A 655 29.81 -9.83 -22.36
N LYS A 656 30.13 -9.99 -21.07
CA LYS A 656 31.49 -9.85 -20.50
C LYS A 656 32.48 -10.94 -20.94
N ASN A 657 31.99 -12.15 -21.21
CA ASN A 657 32.83 -13.29 -21.61
C ASN A 657 33.14 -13.34 -23.10
N GLN A 658 32.52 -12.46 -23.90
CA GLN A 658 32.90 -12.21 -25.28
C GLN A 658 34.08 -11.23 -25.29
N ASN A 659 35.22 -11.67 -24.74
CA ASN A 659 36.38 -10.81 -24.43
C ASN A 659 37.22 -10.42 -25.66
N HIS A 660 36.72 -10.64 -26.87
CA HIS A 660 37.39 -10.14 -28.05
C HIS A 660 36.75 -8.83 -28.46
N ILE A 661 37.66 -7.90 -28.73
CA ILE A 661 37.51 -6.77 -29.64
C ILE A 661 36.55 -7.24 -30.72
N ILE A 662 35.28 -6.80 -30.68
CA ILE A 662 34.56 -6.65 -31.94
C ILE A 662 35.55 -5.86 -32.76
N ALA A 663 36.06 -6.45 -33.83
CA ALA A 663 36.74 -5.66 -34.83
C ALA A 663 35.62 -4.71 -35.25
N PHE A 664 35.59 -3.52 -34.68
CA PHE A 664 34.39 -2.70 -34.62
C PHE A 664 33.90 -2.28 -36.04
N ASN A 665 34.74 -2.55 -37.05
CA ASN A 665 34.41 -2.66 -38.46
C ASN A 665 33.46 -3.81 -38.85
N CYS A 666 32.98 -4.61 -37.91
CA CYS A 666 32.02 -5.71 -38.08
C CYS A 666 30.63 -5.35 -37.53
N LEU A 667 30.44 -4.11 -37.03
CA LEU A 667 29.13 -3.65 -36.61
C LEU A 667 28.25 -3.31 -37.83
N PRO A 668 26.95 -3.67 -37.80
CA PRO A 668 26.00 -3.31 -38.85
C PRO A 668 25.96 -1.80 -39.10
N PRO A 669 25.86 -1.34 -40.37
CA PRO A 669 25.88 0.08 -40.70
C PRO A 669 24.69 0.86 -40.13
N ASP A 670 23.55 0.22 -39.91
CA ASP A 670 22.31 0.81 -39.37
C ASP A 670 22.12 0.61 -37.86
N LEU A 671 23.16 0.18 -37.14
CA LEU A 671 23.08 -0.06 -35.69
C LEU A 671 22.80 1.24 -34.91
N GLN A 672 21.66 1.28 -34.22
CA GLN A 672 21.22 2.45 -33.44
C GLN A 672 21.62 2.38 -31.96
N SER A 673 21.65 1.17 -31.38
CA SER A 673 21.95 0.98 -29.96
C SER A 673 22.96 -0.15 -29.73
N LEU A 674 24.01 0.17 -28.97
CA LEU A 674 25.03 -0.80 -28.55
C LEU A 674 25.15 -0.85 -27.03
N LYS A 675 25.10 -2.05 -26.46
CA LYS A 675 25.53 -2.34 -25.09
C LYS A 675 26.69 -3.31 -25.11
N TYR A 676 27.82 -2.93 -24.53
CA TYR A 676 29.04 -3.72 -24.56
C TYR A 676 29.62 -3.88 -23.15
N HIS A 677 29.68 -5.13 -22.69
CA HIS A 677 30.21 -5.53 -21.39
C HIS A 677 31.63 -6.12 -21.49
N GLY A 678 32.19 -6.30 -22.69
CA GLY A 678 33.54 -6.83 -22.87
C GLY A 678 34.64 -5.85 -22.48
N GLY A 679 35.87 -6.34 -22.34
CA GLY A 679 37.05 -5.50 -22.12
C GLY A 679 37.45 -4.68 -23.36
N PHE A 680 38.24 -3.62 -23.13
CA PHE A 680 38.86 -2.83 -24.19
C PHE A 680 40.39 -2.98 -24.13
N SER A 681 41.01 -3.29 -25.26
CA SER A 681 42.47 -3.34 -25.41
C SER A 681 43.08 -2.04 -25.94
N ARG A 682 42.23 -1.16 -26.48
CA ARG A 682 42.58 0.18 -26.98
C ARG A 682 41.38 1.14 -26.88
N ALA A 683 41.66 2.43 -26.95
CA ALA A 683 40.64 3.47 -27.06
C ALA A 683 39.84 3.35 -28.37
N LEU A 684 38.60 3.83 -28.36
CA LEU A 684 37.74 3.91 -29.55
C LEU A 684 38.29 4.93 -30.56
N ILE A 685 38.27 4.55 -31.85
CA ILE A 685 38.62 5.40 -33.00
C ILE A 685 37.39 5.66 -33.88
N PRO A 686 37.35 6.71 -34.72
CA PRO A 686 36.12 7.13 -35.43
C PRO A 686 35.53 6.11 -36.41
N ARG A 687 36.20 4.98 -36.70
CA ARG A 687 35.66 3.89 -37.53
C ARG A 687 35.13 2.71 -36.70
N ASP A 688 35.21 2.79 -35.38
CA ASP A 688 34.78 1.72 -34.49
C ASP A 688 33.27 1.74 -34.23
N LEU A 689 32.57 2.82 -34.56
CA LEU A 689 31.13 2.89 -34.34
C LEU A 689 30.48 3.38 -35.63
N PRO A 690 29.39 2.75 -36.10
CA PRO A 690 28.71 3.18 -37.31
C PRO A 690 28.10 4.57 -37.11
N SER A 691 27.99 5.34 -38.18
CA SER A 691 27.48 6.72 -38.11
C SER A 691 26.00 6.81 -37.71
N SER A 692 25.24 5.72 -37.77
CA SER A 692 23.82 5.64 -37.38
C SER A 692 23.59 5.55 -35.87
N ILE A 693 24.62 5.26 -35.08
CA ILE A 693 24.47 4.94 -33.66
C ILE A 693 24.08 6.15 -32.81
N THR A 694 23.05 5.99 -31.96
CA THR A 694 22.53 7.07 -31.10
C THR A 694 22.69 6.80 -29.62
N SER A 695 22.66 5.52 -29.21
CA SER A 695 22.77 5.11 -27.80
C SER A 695 23.88 4.09 -27.59
N VAL A 696 24.85 4.42 -26.74
CA VAL A 696 26.03 3.58 -26.47
C VAL A 696 26.20 3.34 -24.98
N LYS A 697 26.34 2.08 -24.58
CA LYS A 697 26.63 1.69 -23.19
C LYS A 697 27.89 0.85 -23.13
N LEU A 698 28.97 1.39 -22.55
CA LEU A 698 30.27 0.73 -22.45
C LEU A 698 30.64 0.51 -20.98
N TYR A 699 30.36 -0.69 -20.47
CA TYR A 699 30.45 -0.95 -19.02
C TYR A 699 31.90 -1.07 -18.52
N ASN A 700 32.81 -1.56 -19.37
CA ASN A 700 34.22 -1.77 -19.01
C ASN A 700 35.18 -0.84 -19.78
N TYR A 701 34.70 0.29 -20.30
CA TYR A 701 35.55 1.28 -20.98
C TYR A 701 36.48 1.98 -19.99
N ASN A 702 37.78 1.95 -20.27
CA ASN A 702 38.83 2.39 -19.36
C ASN A 702 39.88 3.30 -20.06
N TYR A 703 39.50 3.98 -21.14
CA TYR A 703 40.36 4.90 -21.89
C TYR A 703 39.82 6.32 -21.87
N GLU A 704 40.70 7.28 -22.15
CA GLU A 704 40.32 8.68 -22.37
C GLU A 704 39.39 8.84 -23.58
N ILE A 705 38.43 9.75 -23.50
CA ILE A 705 37.53 10.11 -24.59
C ILE A 705 38.19 11.20 -25.43
N LYS A 706 38.47 10.88 -26.70
CA LYS A 706 38.92 11.86 -27.69
C LYS A 706 37.71 12.46 -28.39
N LYS A 707 37.86 13.65 -28.98
CA LYS A 707 36.82 14.29 -29.83
C LYS A 707 36.33 13.43 -30.99
N THR A 708 37.07 12.39 -31.35
CA THR A 708 36.78 11.46 -32.43
C THR A 708 36.37 10.06 -31.94
N SER A 709 36.26 9.84 -30.63
CA SER A 709 35.94 8.52 -30.06
C SER A 709 34.50 8.09 -30.33
N PHE A 710 33.57 9.04 -30.45
CA PHE A 710 32.15 8.79 -30.72
C PHE A 710 31.69 9.60 -31.94
N PRO A 711 30.81 9.06 -32.81
CA PRO A 711 30.23 9.83 -33.90
C PRO A 711 29.22 10.88 -33.37
N LYS A 712 28.98 11.93 -34.17
CA LYS A 712 28.09 13.07 -33.81
C LYS A 712 26.62 12.69 -33.58
N SER A 713 26.24 11.49 -34.04
CA SER A 713 24.91 10.91 -33.88
C SER A 713 24.63 10.40 -32.47
N VAL A 714 25.65 10.16 -31.65
CA VAL A 714 25.48 9.70 -30.27
C VAL A 714 24.86 10.81 -29.41
N THR A 715 23.66 10.55 -28.90
CA THR A 715 22.92 11.44 -28.00
C THR A 715 22.83 10.88 -26.58
N SER A 716 23.04 9.57 -26.40
CA SER A 716 22.96 8.89 -25.12
C SER A 716 24.20 8.02 -24.88
N LEU A 717 24.93 8.29 -23.80
CA LEU A 717 26.15 7.58 -23.44
C LEU A 717 26.10 7.07 -21.99
N GLN A 718 26.42 5.79 -21.80
CA GLN A 718 26.63 5.20 -20.48
C GLN A 718 28.03 4.61 -20.37
N LEU A 719 28.79 5.01 -19.35
CA LEU A 719 30.12 4.49 -19.03
C LEU A 719 30.08 3.83 -17.66
N GLY A 720 30.60 2.60 -17.56
CA GLY A 720 30.62 1.87 -16.29
C GLY A 720 31.79 2.22 -15.38
N SER A 721 31.92 1.47 -14.28
CA SER A 721 32.86 1.74 -13.18
C SER A 721 34.35 1.60 -13.53
N ARG A 722 34.71 1.30 -14.77
CA ARG A 722 36.12 1.32 -15.21
C ARG A 722 36.56 2.69 -15.73
N PHE A 723 35.63 3.62 -15.89
CA PHE A 723 35.86 5.00 -16.34
C PHE A 723 35.96 5.96 -15.14
N GLN A 724 37.07 5.92 -14.39
CA GLN A 724 37.16 6.58 -13.08
C GLN A 724 38.41 7.43 -12.85
N LYS A 725 39.42 7.37 -13.72
CA LYS A 725 40.63 8.20 -13.55
C LYS A 725 40.30 9.67 -13.80
N PHE A 726 40.89 10.58 -13.01
CA PHE A 726 40.74 12.04 -13.19
C PHE A 726 40.90 12.49 -14.66
N ILE A 727 41.94 12.00 -15.35
CA ILE A 727 42.20 12.29 -16.77
C ILE A 727 41.02 11.84 -17.66
N GLN A 728 40.38 10.71 -17.36
CA GLN A 728 39.21 10.21 -18.08
C GLN A 728 37.99 11.10 -17.83
N ILE A 729 37.76 11.54 -16.60
CA ILE A 729 36.64 12.43 -16.27
C ILE A 729 36.79 13.77 -16.98
N GLN A 730 37.99 14.37 -16.96
CA GLN A 730 38.28 15.61 -17.70
C GLN A 730 38.02 15.47 -19.21
N SER A 731 38.20 14.26 -19.76
CA SER A 731 37.95 13.99 -21.17
C SER A 731 36.47 13.99 -21.57
N LEU A 732 35.53 14.05 -20.62
CA LEU A 732 34.09 14.25 -20.91
C LEU A 732 33.82 15.60 -21.62
N SER A 733 34.70 16.59 -21.45
CA SER A 733 34.67 17.85 -22.22
C SER A 733 34.83 17.67 -23.74
N ASN A 734 35.31 16.51 -24.19
CA ASN A 734 35.43 16.18 -25.60
C ASN A 734 34.14 15.61 -26.22
N LEU A 735 33.08 15.39 -25.44
CA LEU A 735 31.80 14.92 -25.95
C LEU A 735 31.16 15.95 -26.91
N HIS A 736 30.41 15.45 -27.88
CA HIS A 736 29.75 16.31 -28.86
C HIS A 736 28.59 17.10 -28.23
N GLN A 737 28.34 18.30 -28.76
CA GLN A 737 27.23 19.18 -28.35
C GLN A 737 25.84 18.59 -28.62
N ASN A 738 25.72 17.44 -29.29
CA ASN A 738 24.44 16.75 -29.50
C ASN A 738 24.08 15.80 -28.34
N MET A 739 24.99 15.58 -27.38
CA MET A 739 24.77 14.70 -26.23
C MET A 739 23.63 15.24 -25.34
N ARG A 740 22.67 14.38 -24.97
CA ARG A 740 21.52 14.72 -24.13
C ARG A 740 21.49 13.92 -22.84
N ASP A 741 21.84 12.64 -22.92
CA ASP A 741 21.81 11.72 -21.77
C ASP A 741 23.22 11.20 -21.47
N LEU A 742 23.69 11.42 -20.25
CA LEU A 742 24.97 10.90 -19.78
C LEU A 742 24.78 10.11 -18.49
N LYS A 743 25.25 8.87 -18.48
CA LYS A 743 25.28 8.04 -17.28
C LYS A 743 26.70 7.54 -16.98
N ILE A 744 27.18 7.80 -15.78
CA ILE A 744 28.54 7.44 -15.36
C ILE A 744 28.53 6.78 -13.98
N TYR A 745 29.53 5.94 -13.73
CA TYR A 745 29.72 5.24 -12.46
C TYR A 745 31.13 5.51 -11.92
N ILE A 746 31.24 6.20 -10.78
CA ILE A 746 32.46 6.71 -10.16
C ILE A 746 32.54 6.16 -8.73
N HIS A 747 33.63 5.48 -8.34
CA HIS A 747 33.78 4.84 -7.02
C HIS A 747 34.63 5.64 -6.03
N ASP A 748 35.07 6.86 -6.37
CA ASP A 748 36.12 7.55 -5.60
C ASP A 748 35.57 8.70 -4.74
N ASP A 749 35.90 8.65 -3.44
CA ASP A 749 35.62 9.70 -2.43
C ASP A 749 36.55 10.93 -2.57
N GLU A 750 37.57 10.87 -3.43
CA GLU A 750 38.58 11.93 -3.63
C GLU A 750 38.37 12.80 -4.89
N LEU A 751 37.36 12.51 -5.71
CA LEU A 751 37.02 13.33 -6.87
C LEU A 751 36.00 14.39 -6.47
N ASP A 752 36.38 15.68 -6.56
CA ASP A 752 35.45 16.82 -6.48
C ASP A 752 34.42 16.72 -7.63
N ILE A 753 33.35 15.95 -7.42
CA ILE A 753 32.19 15.84 -8.31
C ILE A 753 31.51 17.22 -8.48
N TYR A 754 31.81 18.17 -7.59
CA TYR A 754 31.30 19.54 -7.58
C TYR A 754 31.62 20.38 -8.84
N ASN A 755 32.54 19.96 -9.71
CA ASN A 755 32.84 20.67 -10.96
C ASN A 755 32.46 19.86 -12.23
N LEU A 756 31.68 18.78 -12.11
CA LEU A 756 31.31 17.99 -13.29
C LEU A 756 30.46 18.79 -14.29
N GLU A 757 29.63 19.70 -13.79
CA GLU A 757 28.81 20.63 -14.59
C GLU A 757 29.65 21.54 -15.50
N ASP A 758 30.87 21.91 -15.07
CA ASP A 758 31.78 22.74 -15.86
C ASP A 758 32.52 21.96 -16.96
N ILE A 759 32.58 20.62 -16.83
CA ILE A 759 33.33 19.75 -17.73
C ILE A 759 32.43 19.22 -18.86
N ILE A 760 31.17 18.88 -18.55
CA ILE A 760 30.27 18.24 -19.49
C ILE A 760 29.61 19.24 -20.46
N PRO A 761 29.20 18.83 -21.68
CA PRO A 761 28.45 19.71 -22.58
C PRO A 761 27.16 20.25 -21.95
N GLN A 762 26.91 21.56 -22.11
CA GLN A 762 25.69 22.23 -21.62
C GLN A 762 24.39 21.70 -22.22
N THR A 763 24.47 20.88 -23.27
CA THR A 763 23.32 20.28 -23.93
C THR A 763 22.78 19.02 -23.26
N ILE A 764 23.51 18.49 -22.26
CA ILE A 764 23.05 17.36 -21.45
C ILE A 764 21.85 17.82 -20.61
N THR A 765 20.76 17.06 -20.72
CA THR A 765 19.50 17.29 -20.01
C THR A 765 19.20 16.21 -18.98
N SER A 766 19.89 15.07 -19.05
CA SER A 766 19.79 13.98 -18.09
C SER A 766 21.19 13.51 -17.71
N LEU A 767 21.54 13.65 -16.43
CA LEU A 767 22.80 13.20 -15.86
C LEU A 767 22.53 12.22 -14.72
N ILE A 768 23.01 10.98 -14.87
CA ILE A 768 22.93 9.97 -13.82
C ILE A 768 24.34 9.59 -13.37
N ILE A 769 24.64 9.82 -12.10
CA ILE A 769 25.91 9.45 -11.47
C ILE A 769 25.63 8.40 -10.41
N ASN A 770 26.31 7.25 -10.46
CA ASN A 770 26.17 6.19 -9.46
C ASN A 770 24.75 5.66 -9.21
N GLY A 771 23.83 5.90 -10.15
CA GLY A 771 22.43 5.52 -10.03
C GLY A 771 21.51 6.66 -9.58
N GLU A 772 22.06 7.80 -9.15
CA GLU A 772 21.31 8.99 -8.73
C GLU A 772 21.15 9.98 -9.89
N ASN A 773 19.98 10.60 -9.99
CA ASN A 773 19.70 11.64 -10.97
C ASN A 773 20.19 12.98 -10.41
N ILE A 774 21.03 13.68 -11.17
CA ILE A 774 21.58 14.96 -10.77
C ILE A 774 20.76 16.07 -11.42
N ASP A 775 20.20 16.95 -10.60
CA ASP A 775 19.48 18.13 -11.06
C ASP A 775 20.46 19.11 -11.69
N LEU A 776 20.43 19.21 -13.03
CA LEU A 776 21.22 20.19 -13.75
C LEU A 776 20.52 21.56 -13.67
N PRO A 777 21.26 22.65 -13.39
CA PRO A 777 20.67 23.98 -13.42
C PRO A 777 20.07 24.24 -14.81
N ILE A 778 18.75 24.43 -14.84
CA ILE A 778 18.01 24.79 -16.07
C ILE A 778 18.67 26.04 -16.62
N GLY A 779 19.23 25.93 -17.83
CA GLY A 779 19.97 27.00 -18.47
C GLY A 779 19.18 28.31 -18.48
N VAL A 780 19.63 29.27 -17.67
CA VAL A 780 19.54 30.67 -18.07
C VAL A 780 20.58 30.81 -19.17
N GLU A 781 20.14 31.04 -20.41
CA GLU A 781 21.02 31.38 -21.53
C GLU A 781 22.03 32.44 -21.06
N LYS A 782 23.33 32.14 -21.20
CA LYS A 782 24.41 33.08 -20.94
C LYS A 782 24.73 33.90 -22.19
#